data_AF-A0A8B6H3V8-F1
#
_entry.id   AF-A0A8B6H3V8-F1
#
_cell.length_a   1.000
_cell.length_b   1.000
_cell.length_c   1.000
_cell.angle_alpha   90.00
_cell.angle_beta   90.00
_cell.angle_gamma   90.00
#
_symmetry.space_group_name_H-M   'P 1'
#
loop_
_entity.id
_entity.type
_entity.pdbx_description
1 polymer ?
#
loop_
_entity_poly.entity_id
_entity_poly.type
_entity_poly.pdbx_seq_one_letter_code
_entity_poly.pdbx_strand_id
1 'polypeptide(L)'
;METDKNICKRLYHCLCETIGSEEVVKVRRQFYATVDYLTEKNDLSLVISGSRAEGLEMGSDIDVMCLLKLVSVSEERTADSFLITNNFVMETDDCKPCFTQLKGNSCYYDAIVNWLSTPFGQELRFESGRIRSWIVSIVSLFRPVTLHGPCASDMNESGGFSDITICLRCPVFIQQAQPWIKRERFWPSPKLVSNICSYGTLLVPIGSKNSQNEHLEWRMSFSVAEKHLIFTFTHTQFLCYALLKLMLKQVIDTKEKFNGLLCSYFLKTVLFWVSEESQQSIWRPENILPVFMKCFKRLIYCVYYKYLPHYFIIENNLFDCRFNRQQHQDFLLFLNELYSNGIMCLRNCRLLSNFFNRIPLAPKMSDTEVVCCSLNAIVRMNSRSYFRIIGMFCILGTPSAQLKMGKVFIKRILKIRPNGFIPFIAFCWFCQLIGKSMDCHSKCPNMYRYKLLKQFLPYLFMGLHTDSVACWMYLATYYYCFGHYITSLKLIFHAWNECTSDKLFNAKCTLTSSNISAIEKEGIRQKIWKRRHVYKYHLVNEISFYYNSRVIPPELVVQPTTLAYIPSRVYIYFLRFLCLYRLHEDFQCMQAIEDLRLSVSRTHREEHECALGEAYHCLATALMIFRQTNEARLYFAKSKSYKEKCKGFYF
;
A
#
# COMPACT_ATOMS: atom_id res chain seq x y z
N MET A 1 32.93 -6.48 -32.66
CA MET A 1 32.71 -6.17 -31.23
C MET A 1 31.52 -5.24 -31.13
N GLU A 2 30.61 -5.47 -30.19
CA GLU A 2 29.46 -4.59 -29.98
C GLU A 2 29.95 -3.28 -29.32
N THR A 3 29.61 -2.12 -29.86
CA THR A 3 30.01 -0.83 -29.27
C THR A 3 29.34 -0.64 -27.90
N ASP A 4 30.03 0.00 -26.94
CA ASP A 4 29.49 0.29 -25.60
C ASP A 4 28.11 0.98 -25.62
N LYS A 5 27.86 1.83 -26.62
CA LYS A 5 26.55 2.49 -26.83
C LYS A 5 25.43 1.50 -27.15
N ASN A 6 25.70 0.47 -27.97
CA ASN A 6 24.71 -0.56 -28.30
C ASN A 6 24.39 -1.43 -27.09
N ILE A 7 25.40 -1.76 -26.28
CA ILE A 7 25.23 -2.49 -25.01
C ILE A 7 24.32 -1.67 -24.07
N CYS A 8 24.60 -0.38 -23.88
CA CYS A 8 23.81 0.50 -23.03
C CYS A 8 22.36 0.61 -23.50
N LYS A 9 22.15 0.77 -24.81
CA LYS A 9 20.80 0.85 -25.39
C LYS A 9 20.00 -0.44 -25.17
N ARG A 10 20.61 -1.60 -25.39
CA ARG A 10 19.97 -2.90 -25.13
C ARG A 10 19.67 -3.11 -23.66
N LEU A 11 20.60 -2.76 -22.77
CA LEU A 11 20.40 -2.86 -21.33
C LEU A 11 19.25 -1.97 -20.88
N TYR A 12 19.20 -0.73 -21.36
CA TYR A 12 18.12 0.20 -21.07
C TYR A 12 16.76 -0.34 -21.52
N HIS A 13 16.66 -0.86 -22.75
CA HIS A 13 15.41 -1.45 -23.24
C HIS A 13 14.98 -2.67 -22.42
N CYS A 14 15.91 -3.58 -22.09
CA CYS A 14 15.62 -4.72 -21.23
C CYS A 14 15.13 -4.29 -19.84
N LEU A 15 15.72 -3.22 -19.28
CA LEU A 15 15.28 -2.65 -18.01
C LEU A 15 13.89 -2.00 -18.11
N CYS A 16 13.56 -1.32 -19.21
CA CYS A 16 12.21 -0.79 -19.42
C CYS A 16 11.16 -1.92 -19.51
N GLU A 17 11.46 -3.03 -20.18
CA GLU A 17 10.53 -4.17 -20.23
C GLU A 17 10.36 -4.84 -18.86
N THR A 18 11.45 -5.00 -18.11
CA THR A 18 11.45 -5.79 -16.86
C THR A 18 11.04 -4.97 -15.63
N ILE A 19 11.48 -3.71 -15.55
CA ILE A 19 11.18 -2.80 -14.45
C ILE A 19 9.97 -1.93 -14.77
N GLY A 20 9.75 -1.58 -16.03
CA GLY A 20 8.67 -0.72 -16.52
C GLY A 20 9.19 0.59 -17.13
N SER A 21 8.52 1.08 -18.17
CA SER A 21 8.78 2.39 -18.78
C SER A 21 8.54 3.56 -17.84
N GLU A 22 8.96 4.75 -18.27
CA GLU A 22 8.70 5.99 -17.56
C GLU A 22 7.19 6.23 -17.32
N GLU A 23 6.34 5.94 -18.31
CA GLU A 23 4.88 6.06 -18.20
C GLU A 23 4.31 5.08 -17.18
N VAL A 24 4.77 3.81 -17.22
CA VAL A 24 4.36 2.79 -16.26
C VAL A 24 4.75 3.18 -14.83
N VAL A 25 5.98 3.66 -14.64
CA VAL A 25 6.48 4.12 -13.33
C VAL A 25 5.70 5.34 -12.84
N LYS A 26 5.41 6.31 -13.73
CA LYS A 26 4.55 7.47 -13.41
C LYS A 26 3.17 7.04 -12.92
N VAL A 27 2.57 6.05 -13.58
CA VAL A 27 1.26 5.49 -13.18
C VAL A 27 1.34 4.89 -11.77
N ARG A 28 2.34 4.06 -11.49
CA ARG A 28 2.55 3.46 -10.16
C ARG A 28 2.74 4.52 -9.07
N ARG A 29 3.49 5.59 -9.35
CA ARG A 29 3.71 6.71 -8.42
C ARG A 29 2.45 7.53 -8.15
N GLN A 30 1.72 7.89 -9.21
CA GLN A 30 0.47 8.65 -9.12
C GLN A 30 -0.55 7.96 -8.23
N PHE A 31 -0.59 6.63 -8.32
CA PHE A 31 -1.44 5.80 -7.50
C PHE A 31 -1.19 6.04 -5.99
N TYR A 32 0.04 5.88 -5.50
CA TYR A 32 0.36 6.09 -4.08
C TYR A 32 0.24 7.56 -3.65
N ALA A 33 0.60 8.51 -4.52
CA ALA A 33 0.42 9.94 -4.25
C ALA A 33 -1.07 10.31 -4.05
N THR A 34 -1.98 9.63 -4.75
CA THR A 34 -3.42 9.82 -4.56
C THR A 34 -3.86 9.33 -3.18
N VAL A 35 -3.35 8.21 -2.70
CA VAL A 35 -3.69 7.68 -1.37
C VAL A 35 -3.19 8.60 -0.25
N ASP A 36 -1.95 9.10 -0.35
CA ASP A 36 -1.41 10.08 0.60
C ASP A 36 -2.30 11.35 0.63
N TYR A 37 -2.61 11.92 -0.54
CA TYR A 37 -3.48 13.08 -0.65
C TYR A 37 -4.82 12.81 0.03
N LEU A 38 -5.43 11.65 -0.19
CA LEU A 38 -6.75 11.38 0.37
C LEU A 38 -6.76 11.27 1.91
N THR A 39 -5.68 10.79 2.51
CA THR A 39 -5.59 10.53 3.97
C THR A 39 -5.04 11.70 4.78
N GLU A 40 -4.35 12.65 4.14
CA GLU A 40 -3.61 13.74 4.78
C GLU A 40 -4.42 14.58 5.77
N LYS A 41 -5.75 14.67 5.68
CA LYS A 41 -6.59 15.52 6.57
C LYS A 41 -7.27 14.77 7.72
N ASN A 42 -7.03 13.48 7.85
CA ASN A 42 -7.55 12.68 8.96
C ASN A 42 -6.71 12.90 10.22
N ASP A 43 -7.25 12.62 11.41
CA ASP A 43 -6.52 12.71 12.69
C ASP A 43 -5.29 11.78 12.73
N LEU A 44 -5.34 10.74 11.90
CA LEU A 44 -4.20 9.90 11.55
C LEU A 44 -4.07 9.85 10.02
N SER A 45 -3.00 10.44 9.48
CA SER A 45 -2.74 10.47 8.04
C SER A 45 -1.71 9.43 7.64
N LEU A 46 -1.85 8.85 6.44
CA LEU A 46 -0.91 7.85 5.95
C LEU A 46 0.16 8.53 5.09
N VAL A 47 1.40 8.07 5.26
CA VAL A 47 2.51 8.38 4.38
C VAL A 47 3.04 7.07 3.84
N ILE A 48 2.71 6.78 2.58
CA ILE A 48 3.18 5.56 1.91
C ILE A 48 4.50 5.86 1.20
N SER A 49 5.55 5.14 1.57
CA SER A 49 6.90 5.40 1.08
C SER A 49 7.59 4.12 0.61
N GLY A 50 8.89 4.18 0.37
CA GLY A 50 9.68 3.02 -0.03
C GLY A 50 9.48 2.57 -1.48
N SER A 51 10.04 1.40 -1.79
CA SER A 51 10.28 0.95 -3.16
C SER A 51 9.01 0.94 -4.02
N ARG A 52 7.89 0.45 -3.45
CA ARG A 52 6.62 0.39 -4.17
C ARG A 52 6.05 1.77 -4.45
N ALA A 53 6.04 2.67 -3.45
CA ALA A 53 5.58 4.04 -3.61
C ALA A 53 6.41 4.84 -4.62
N GLU A 54 7.69 4.50 -4.72
CA GLU A 54 8.65 5.04 -5.68
C GLU A 54 8.46 4.50 -7.11
N GLY A 55 7.66 3.44 -7.29
CA GLY A 55 7.33 2.81 -8.57
C GLY A 55 8.15 1.56 -8.93
N LEU A 56 9.00 1.08 -8.02
CA LEU A 56 9.79 -0.15 -8.18
C LEU A 56 9.05 -1.37 -7.64
N GLU A 57 8.87 -2.37 -8.49
CA GLU A 57 8.12 -3.59 -8.17
C GLU A 57 9.03 -4.81 -8.34
N MET A 58 9.92 -5.04 -7.38
CA MET A 58 10.90 -6.14 -7.41
C MET A 58 10.81 -6.99 -6.14
N GLY A 59 9.60 -7.51 -5.87
CA GLY A 59 9.31 -8.30 -4.67
C GLY A 59 9.59 -7.53 -3.37
N SER A 60 9.40 -6.21 -3.37
CA SER A 60 9.58 -5.40 -2.17
C SER A 60 8.34 -5.41 -1.29
N ASP A 61 8.60 -5.16 -0.02
CA ASP A 61 7.67 -4.74 1.02
C ASP A 61 6.86 -3.50 0.65
N ILE A 62 5.79 -3.31 1.42
CA ILE A 62 4.95 -2.13 1.47
C ILE A 62 5.33 -1.36 2.74
N ASP A 63 5.79 -0.12 2.62
CA ASP A 63 6.16 0.71 3.76
C ASP A 63 5.07 1.77 4.03
N VAL A 64 4.41 1.69 5.19
CA VAL A 64 3.37 2.62 5.61
C VAL A 64 3.72 3.27 6.94
N MET A 65 3.81 4.60 6.95
CA MET A 65 3.91 5.38 8.18
C MET A 65 2.57 6.04 8.49
N CYS A 66 2.14 5.90 9.75
CA CYS A 66 0.89 6.43 10.27
C CYS A 66 1.18 7.66 11.12
N LEU A 67 0.94 8.85 10.58
CA LEU A 67 1.20 10.10 11.26
C LEU A 67 0.15 10.34 12.36
N LEU A 68 0.58 10.29 13.62
CA LEU A 68 -0.25 10.58 14.79
C LEU A 68 -0.31 12.08 15.04
N LYS A 69 -1.46 12.72 14.75
CA LYS A 69 -1.61 14.18 14.91
C LYS A 69 -2.03 14.64 16.31
N LEU A 70 -2.34 13.71 17.21
CA LEU A 70 -2.66 14.01 18.61
C LEU A 70 -1.45 14.60 19.35
N VAL A 71 -0.24 14.31 18.86
CA VAL A 71 1.02 14.72 19.47
C VAL A 71 1.71 15.69 18.52
N SER A 72 2.06 16.89 19.01
CA SER A 72 2.89 17.83 18.27
C SER A 72 4.35 17.74 18.71
N VAL A 73 5.26 17.90 17.77
CA VAL A 73 6.69 17.94 18.06
C VAL A 73 7.27 19.25 17.57
N SER A 74 8.11 19.86 18.41
CA SER A 74 8.82 21.11 18.16
C SER A 74 10.32 20.89 18.33
N GLU A 75 11.12 21.61 17.55
CA GLU A 75 12.59 21.53 17.66
C GLU A 75 13.10 22.39 18.84
N GLU A 76 12.57 23.60 19.00
CA GLU A 76 12.96 24.52 20.06
C GLU A 76 11.78 24.90 20.98
N ARG A 77 12.10 25.27 22.23
CA ARG A 77 11.13 25.84 23.18
C ARG A 77 10.84 27.29 22.83
N THR A 78 9.69 27.54 22.22
CA THR A 78 9.16 28.90 21.99
C THR A 78 8.03 29.21 22.96
N ALA A 79 7.70 30.49 23.16
CA ALA A 79 6.56 30.91 23.97
C ALA A 79 5.24 30.25 23.48
N ASP A 80 5.08 30.12 22.16
CA ASP A 80 3.93 29.46 21.53
C ASP A 80 3.88 27.95 21.81
N SER A 81 5.03 27.31 22.01
CA SER A 81 5.13 25.87 22.27
C SER A 81 4.49 25.44 23.59
N PHE A 82 4.31 26.37 24.54
CA PHE A 82 3.62 26.16 25.82
C PHE A 82 2.09 26.22 25.72
N LEU A 83 1.57 26.84 24.66
CA LEU A 83 0.12 26.96 24.41
C LEU A 83 -0.45 25.73 23.71
N ILE A 84 0.40 24.86 23.17
CA ILE A 84 0.00 23.68 22.41
C ILE A 84 -0.14 22.48 23.36
N THR A 85 -1.36 21.97 23.49
CA THR A 85 -1.65 20.72 24.19
C THR A 85 -0.94 19.55 23.53
N ASN A 86 -0.42 18.61 24.32
CA ASN A 86 0.31 17.43 23.85
C ASN A 86 1.60 17.74 23.05
N ASN A 87 2.26 18.86 23.36
CA ASN A 87 3.51 19.22 22.71
C ASN A 87 4.73 18.60 23.40
N PHE A 88 5.68 18.13 22.57
CA PHE A 88 7.00 17.66 22.99
C PHE A 88 8.10 18.41 22.22
N VAL A 89 9.23 18.59 22.88
CA VAL A 89 10.44 19.22 22.32
C VAL A 89 11.50 18.16 22.07
N MET A 90 12.19 18.29 20.95
CA MET A 90 13.33 17.46 20.59
C MET A 90 14.54 17.82 21.45
N GLU A 91 15.12 16.82 22.11
CA GLU A 91 16.39 16.93 22.82
C GLU A 91 17.40 16.01 22.13
N THR A 92 18.54 16.55 21.73
CA THR A 92 19.53 15.82 20.91
C THR A 92 20.90 15.70 21.54
N ASP A 93 21.14 16.37 22.67
CA ASP A 93 22.48 16.50 23.29
C ASP A 93 23.12 15.15 23.63
N ASP A 94 22.32 14.24 24.19
CA ASP A 94 22.77 12.88 24.57
C ASP A 94 22.41 11.81 23.52
N CYS A 95 22.05 12.22 22.29
CA CYS A 95 21.63 11.30 21.24
C CYS A 95 22.69 11.20 20.13
N LYS A 96 22.78 10.02 19.53
CA LYS A 96 23.51 9.85 18.26
C LYS A 96 22.90 10.79 17.19
N PRO A 97 23.69 11.37 16.25
CA PRO A 97 23.13 12.11 15.12
C PRO A 97 21.99 11.35 14.43
N CYS A 98 20.94 12.06 14.03
CA CYS A 98 19.67 11.51 13.52
C CYS A 98 18.72 10.90 14.58
N PHE A 99 19.07 10.93 15.87
CA PHE A 99 18.20 10.52 16.97
C PHE A 99 17.89 11.69 17.90
N THR A 100 16.78 11.59 18.62
CA THR A 100 16.34 12.56 19.62
C THR A 100 15.52 11.88 20.70
N GLN A 101 15.46 12.46 21.89
CA GLN A 101 14.43 12.18 22.87
C GLN A 101 13.36 13.26 22.83
N LEU A 102 12.14 12.91 23.25
CA LEU A 102 11.01 13.83 23.24
C LEU A 102 10.61 14.20 24.66
N LYS A 103 10.84 15.46 25.00
CA LYS A 103 10.66 16.05 26.34
C LYS A 103 9.37 16.84 26.41
N GLY A 104 8.57 16.56 27.43
CA GLY A 104 7.26 17.18 27.62
C GLY A 104 7.35 18.62 28.14
N ASN A 105 6.41 19.46 27.69
CA ASN A 105 6.32 20.87 28.02
C ASN A 105 5.05 21.27 28.79
N SER A 106 4.04 20.41 28.93
CA SER A 106 2.75 20.77 29.54
C SER A 106 2.42 19.97 30.81
N CYS A 107 1.79 20.62 31.80
CA CYS A 107 1.20 19.94 32.97
C CYS A 107 -0.07 19.14 32.63
N TYR A 108 -0.64 19.34 31.43
CA TYR A 108 -1.90 18.74 30.99
C TYR A 108 -1.74 18.04 29.64
N TYR A 109 -1.49 16.74 29.72
CA TYR A 109 -1.56 15.82 28.58
C TYR A 109 -2.87 15.06 28.60
N ASP A 110 -3.38 14.72 27.42
CA ASP A 110 -4.52 13.82 27.32
C ASP A 110 -4.17 12.43 27.86
N ALA A 111 -5.19 11.67 28.31
CA ALA A 111 -4.99 10.35 28.93
C ALA A 111 -4.16 9.38 28.07
N ILE A 112 -4.35 9.39 26.74
CA ILE A 112 -3.57 8.56 25.81
C ILE A 112 -2.10 9.00 25.79
N VAL A 113 -1.83 10.30 25.78
CA VAL A 113 -0.47 10.84 25.73
C VAL A 113 0.25 10.57 27.05
N ASN A 114 -0.43 10.71 28.19
CA ASN A 114 0.07 10.28 29.50
C ASN A 114 0.40 8.79 29.52
N TRP A 115 -0.49 7.94 28.98
CA TRP A 115 -0.24 6.50 28.90
C TRP A 115 0.97 6.15 28.01
N LEU A 116 1.24 6.93 26.96
CA LEU A 116 2.39 6.76 26.07
C LEU A 116 3.67 7.40 26.59
N SER A 117 3.65 7.99 27.79
CA SER A 117 4.77 8.71 28.35
C SER A 117 5.24 8.16 29.69
N THR A 118 6.46 8.50 30.09
CA THR A 118 7.06 8.14 31.37
C THR A 118 7.60 9.36 32.10
N PRO A 119 7.43 9.46 33.43
CA PRO A 119 8.16 10.42 34.23
C PRO A 119 9.68 10.15 34.16
N PHE A 120 10.46 11.20 33.95
CA PHE A 120 11.92 11.17 33.94
C PHE A 120 12.43 12.39 34.73
N GLY A 121 12.71 12.18 36.02
CA GLY A 121 12.96 13.28 36.95
C GLY A 121 11.70 14.14 37.16
N GLN A 122 11.81 15.45 36.94
CA GLN A 122 10.68 16.39 37.03
C GLN A 122 9.92 16.54 35.70
N GLU A 123 10.31 15.81 34.66
CA GLU A 123 9.82 15.99 33.30
C GLU A 123 9.14 14.72 32.78
N LEU A 124 8.37 14.87 31.71
CA LEU A 124 7.71 13.75 31.03
C LEU A 124 8.48 13.42 29.74
N ARG A 125 8.69 12.14 29.43
CA ARG A 125 9.30 11.68 28.18
C ARG A 125 8.32 10.87 27.36
N PHE A 126 8.24 11.16 26.06
CA PHE A 126 7.37 10.39 25.15
C PHE A 126 8.09 9.12 24.69
N GLU A 127 7.59 7.96 25.11
CA GLU A 127 8.30 6.69 24.99
C GLU A 127 8.09 6.05 23.62
N SER A 128 9.16 5.90 22.83
CA SER A 128 9.10 5.23 21.54
C SER A 128 8.80 3.73 21.68
N GLY A 129 9.29 3.09 22.75
CA GLY A 129 9.02 1.70 23.10
C GLY A 129 7.53 1.39 23.25
N ARG A 130 6.78 2.23 23.98
CA ARG A 130 5.32 2.08 24.13
C ARG A 130 4.59 2.21 22.80
N ILE A 131 5.02 3.12 21.93
CA ILE A 131 4.44 3.30 20.59
C ILE A 131 4.65 2.05 19.74
N ARG A 132 5.85 1.45 19.76
CA ARG A 132 6.16 0.20 19.05
C ARG A 132 5.27 -0.95 19.54
N SER A 133 5.13 -1.10 20.86
CA SER A 133 4.24 -2.12 21.44
C SER A 133 2.79 -1.86 21.06
N TRP A 134 2.35 -0.60 21.09
CA TRP A 134 0.99 -0.21 20.76
C TRP A 134 0.64 -0.52 19.29
N ILE A 135 1.52 -0.20 18.33
CA ILE A 135 1.26 -0.52 16.92
C ILE A 135 1.23 -2.02 16.68
N VAL A 136 2.11 -2.80 17.33
CA VAL A 136 2.06 -4.26 17.27
C VAL A 136 0.74 -4.77 17.84
N SER A 137 0.29 -4.28 19.00
CA SER A 137 -1.01 -4.67 19.57
C SER A 137 -2.16 -4.34 18.63
N ILE A 138 -2.19 -3.12 18.07
CA ILE A 138 -3.23 -2.71 17.12
C ILE A 138 -3.23 -3.61 15.88
N VAL A 139 -2.07 -3.84 15.25
CA VAL A 139 -2.00 -4.63 14.00
C VAL A 139 -2.25 -6.11 14.28
N SER A 140 -1.87 -6.60 15.46
CA SER A 140 -2.11 -7.98 15.90
C SER A 140 -3.58 -8.33 16.05
N LEU A 141 -4.45 -7.34 16.28
CA LEU A 141 -5.91 -7.52 16.20
C LEU A 141 -6.37 -7.94 14.80
N PHE A 142 -5.56 -7.68 13.77
CA PHE A 142 -5.88 -7.81 12.35
C PHE A 142 -5.03 -8.80 11.55
N ARG A 143 -3.99 -9.37 12.16
CA ARG A 143 -3.18 -10.50 11.66
C ARG A 143 -2.02 -10.80 12.61
N PRO A 144 -1.45 -12.02 12.54
CA PRO A 144 -0.15 -12.29 13.16
C PRO A 144 0.91 -11.33 12.60
N VAL A 145 1.61 -10.61 13.49
CA VAL A 145 2.68 -9.69 13.11
C VAL A 145 3.96 -9.98 13.87
N THR A 146 5.08 -9.67 13.24
CA THR A 146 6.40 -9.66 13.87
C THR A 146 6.90 -8.23 14.02
N LEU A 147 7.70 -7.97 15.06
CA LEU A 147 8.35 -6.67 15.22
C LEU A 147 9.61 -6.64 14.33
N HIS A 148 9.68 -5.66 13.42
CA HIS A 148 10.84 -5.43 12.56
C HIS A 148 11.27 -3.96 12.62
N GLY A 149 12.31 -3.67 13.38
CA GLY A 149 12.74 -2.29 13.62
C GLY A 149 11.60 -1.45 14.23
N PRO A 150 11.24 -0.28 13.65
CA PRO A 150 10.13 0.54 14.13
C PRO A 150 8.75 0.00 13.72
N CYS A 151 8.70 -1.05 12.88
CA CYS A 151 7.49 -1.50 12.21
C CYS A 151 6.91 -2.77 12.86
N ALA A 152 5.58 -2.87 12.82
CA ALA A 152 4.90 -4.15 12.84
C ALA A 152 4.85 -4.68 11.39
N SER A 153 5.43 -5.84 11.16
CA SER A 153 5.53 -6.48 9.86
C SER A 153 4.53 -7.63 9.75
N ASP A 154 3.74 -7.60 8.67
CA ASP A 154 2.78 -8.64 8.31
C ASP A 154 3.21 -9.34 7.01
N MET A 155 3.09 -10.67 6.94
CA MET A 155 3.12 -11.40 5.67
C MET A 155 1.75 -11.30 5.00
N ASN A 156 1.65 -10.50 3.94
CA ASN A 156 0.43 -10.40 3.18
C ASN A 156 0.11 -11.72 2.44
N GLU A 157 -1.16 -11.87 2.07
CA GLU A 157 -1.74 -13.06 1.43
C GLU A 157 -1.22 -13.38 0.02
N SER A 158 -0.36 -12.51 -0.51
CA SER A 158 0.34 -12.66 -1.80
C SER A 158 1.84 -12.96 -1.62
N GLY A 159 2.29 -13.23 -0.39
CA GLY A 159 3.68 -13.53 -0.06
C GLY A 159 4.60 -12.30 0.04
N GLY A 160 4.05 -11.09 0.16
CA GLY A 160 4.81 -9.85 0.36
C GLY A 160 4.69 -9.30 1.79
N PHE A 161 5.72 -8.64 2.29
CA PHE A 161 5.68 -8.04 3.63
C PHE A 161 5.02 -6.65 3.61
N SER A 162 4.25 -6.31 4.64
CA SER A 162 3.77 -4.94 4.88
C SER A 162 4.33 -4.46 6.22
N ASP A 163 5.13 -3.40 6.17
CA ASP A 163 5.77 -2.78 7.32
C ASP A 163 4.97 -1.53 7.69
N ILE A 164 4.34 -1.57 8.86
CA ILE A 164 3.48 -0.50 9.36
C ILE A 164 4.11 0.08 10.63
N THR A 165 4.29 1.40 10.66
CA THR A 165 4.77 2.10 11.86
C THR A 165 3.94 3.34 12.15
N ILE A 166 3.94 3.79 13.40
CA ILE A 166 3.41 5.10 13.80
C ILE A 166 4.56 6.10 13.70
N CYS A 167 4.30 7.31 13.21
CA CYS A 167 5.28 8.38 13.21
C CYS A 167 4.69 9.68 13.77
N LEU A 168 5.58 10.57 14.21
CA LEU A 168 5.26 11.95 14.57
C LEU A 168 5.82 12.89 13.51
N ARG A 169 5.34 14.15 13.52
CA ARG A 169 5.83 15.18 12.61
C ARG A 169 6.32 16.38 13.41
N CYS A 170 7.57 16.77 13.15
CA CYS A 170 8.08 18.09 13.41
C CYS A 170 7.79 18.96 12.17
N PRO A 171 7.13 20.13 12.30
CA PRO A 171 6.74 20.95 11.15
C PRO A 171 7.92 21.61 10.44
N VAL A 172 9.09 21.68 11.09
CA VAL A 172 10.30 22.28 10.54
C VAL A 172 11.27 21.24 9.99
N PHE A 173 12.12 21.68 9.06
CA PHE A 173 13.25 20.88 8.59
C PHE A 173 14.42 21.11 9.55
N ILE A 174 14.66 20.11 10.39
CA ILE A 174 15.51 20.20 11.59
C ILE A 174 16.91 20.76 11.35
N GLN A 175 17.49 21.36 12.40
CA GLN A 175 18.79 22.01 12.44
C GLN A 175 19.92 21.08 11.98
N GLN A 176 19.92 19.82 12.41
CA GLN A 176 20.92 18.81 11.98
C GLN A 176 20.95 18.61 10.45
N ALA A 177 19.86 18.94 9.74
CA ALA A 177 19.78 18.82 8.29
C ALA A 177 19.98 20.16 7.54
N GLN A 178 20.20 21.27 8.25
CA GLN A 178 20.45 22.59 7.64
C GLN A 178 21.66 22.62 6.70
N PRO A 179 22.79 21.91 6.99
CA PRO A 179 23.90 21.82 6.04
C PRO A 179 23.46 21.28 4.67
N TRP A 180 22.48 20.36 4.63
CA TRP A 180 21.94 19.83 3.38
C TRP A 180 21.24 20.89 2.54
N ILE A 181 20.67 21.95 3.12
CA ILE A 181 19.98 23.02 2.35
C ILE A 181 21.00 23.89 1.61
N LYS A 182 22.16 24.14 2.22
CA LYS A 182 23.17 25.09 1.73
C LYS A 182 24.15 24.51 0.70
N ARG A 183 24.13 23.20 0.45
CA ARG A 183 25.08 22.56 -0.48
C ARG A 183 24.92 23.05 -1.91
N GLU A 184 26.05 23.26 -2.58
CA GLU A 184 26.10 23.39 -4.03
C GLU A 184 25.79 22.05 -4.70
N ARG A 185 25.00 22.07 -5.77
CA ARG A 185 24.51 20.84 -6.41
C ARG A 185 24.07 21.04 -7.85
N PHE A 186 24.11 19.95 -8.62
CA PHE A 186 23.46 19.87 -9.94
C PHE A 186 21.99 19.45 -9.85
N TRP A 187 21.66 18.71 -8.80
CA TRP A 187 20.32 18.24 -8.46
C TRP A 187 20.26 18.00 -6.95
N PRO A 188 19.11 18.17 -6.28
CA PRO A 188 17.85 18.70 -6.80
C PRO A 188 17.86 20.22 -7.07
N SER A 189 16.83 20.73 -7.73
CA SER A 189 16.70 22.18 -7.95
C SER A 189 16.40 22.92 -6.63
N PRO A 190 16.78 24.21 -6.50
CA PRO A 190 16.49 25.00 -5.30
C PRO A 190 15.00 25.04 -4.94
N LYS A 191 14.12 25.05 -5.95
CA LYS A 191 12.67 24.97 -5.76
C LYS A 191 12.25 23.65 -5.10
N LEU A 192 12.86 22.52 -5.51
CA LEU A 192 12.57 21.23 -4.90
C LEU A 192 13.13 21.17 -3.46
N VAL A 193 14.29 21.74 -3.20
CA VAL A 193 14.84 21.86 -1.83
C VAL A 193 13.87 22.61 -0.93
N SER A 194 13.41 23.79 -1.34
CA SER A 194 12.43 24.59 -0.59
C SER A 194 11.13 23.82 -0.35
N ASN A 195 10.60 23.14 -1.38
CA ASN A 195 9.42 22.30 -1.23
C ASN A 195 9.64 21.16 -0.21
N ILE A 196 10.78 20.47 -0.26
CA ILE A 196 11.12 19.41 0.69
C ILE A 196 11.14 19.95 2.13
N CYS A 197 11.78 21.09 2.35
CA CYS A 197 11.84 21.71 3.68
C CYS A 197 10.45 22.06 4.22
N SER A 198 9.50 22.45 3.36
CA SER A 198 8.14 22.80 3.78
C SER A 198 7.32 21.62 4.35
N TYR A 199 7.73 20.38 4.08
CA TYR A 199 7.06 19.20 4.65
C TYR A 199 7.50 18.90 6.09
N GLY A 200 8.61 19.48 6.55
CA GLY A 200 9.19 19.23 7.87
C GLY A 200 9.90 17.88 7.97
N THR A 201 10.01 17.36 9.18
CA THR A 201 10.73 16.11 9.49
C THR A 201 9.83 15.12 10.23
N LEU A 202 9.86 13.85 9.83
CA LEU A 202 9.13 12.80 10.53
C LEU A 202 10.01 12.17 11.62
N LEU A 203 9.40 11.60 12.63
CA LEU A 203 10.06 10.87 13.72
C LEU A 203 9.44 9.48 13.82
N VAL A 204 10.27 8.44 13.74
CA VAL A 204 9.85 7.04 13.85
C VAL A 204 10.33 6.43 15.17
N PRO A 205 9.55 5.54 15.79
CA PRO A 205 9.79 5.07 17.15
C PRO A 205 10.83 3.96 17.13
N ILE A 206 12.11 4.33 17.09
CA ILE A 206 13.23 3.41 17.22
C ILE A 206 14.44 4.18 17.73
N GLY A 207 15.07 3.66 18.78
CA GLY A 207 16.30 4.21 19.33
C GLY A 207 17.55 3.72 18.64
N SER A 208 18.67 4.36 18.94
CA SER A 208 19.98 3.94 18.51
C SER A 208 20.36 2.67 19.25
N LYS A 209 20.85 1.67 18.51
CA LYS A 209 21.33 0.42 19.11
C LYS A 209 22.41 0.71 20.15
N ASN A 210 22.34 0.03 21.28
CA ASN A 210 23.24 0.18 22.43
C ASN A 210 23.13 1.52 23.18
N SER A 211 22.12 2.35 22.90
CA SER A 211 21.80 3.48 23.78
C SER A 211 21.19 2.98 25.09
N GLN A 212 21.59 3.58 26.22
CA GLN A 212 20.97 3.30 27.52
C GLN A 212 19.48 3.68 27.54
N ASN A 213 19.10 4.67 26.72
CA ASN A 213 17.74 5.20 26.61
C ASN A 213 17.07 4.82 25.28
N GLU A 214 17.44 3.68 24.67
CA GLU A 214 16.91 3.25 23.36
C GLU A 214 15.37 3.29 23.26
N HIS A 215 14.68 2.96 24.35
CA HIS A 215 13.21 2.95 24.42
C HIS A 215 12.56 4.35 24.49
N LEU A 216 13.34 5.40 24.79
CA LEU A 216 12.92 6.80 24.81
C LEU A 216 13.30 7.56 23.52
N GLU A 217 14.23 7.00 22.74
CA GLU A 217 14.76 7.64 21.55
C GLU A 217 13.86 7.44 20.32
N TRP A 218 13.84 8.48 19.50
CA TRP A 218 13.15 8.56 18.23
C TRP A 218 14.14 8.84 17.12
N ARG A 219 14.00 8.16 15.98
CA ARG A 219 14.85 8.38 14.81
C ARG A 219 14.18 9.36 13.86
N MET A 220 14.92 10.37 13.42
CA MET A 220 14.49 11.29 12.37
C MET A 220 14.39 10.54 11.04
N SER A 221 13.28 10.74 10.33
CA SER A 221 12.97 10.09 9.08
C SER A 221 12.68 11.14 8.01
N PHE A 222 13.34 10.96 6.86
CA PHE A 222 13.22 11.81 5.69
C PHE A 222 12.47 11.11 4.56
N SER A 223 11.69 10.06 4.85
CA SER A 223 11.00 9.26 3.83
C SER A 223 10.11 10.08 2.88
N VAL A 224 9.48 11.15 3.36
CA VAL A 224 8.72 12.10 2.50
C VAL A 224 9.66 12.85 1.57
N ALA A 225 10.76 13.40 2.10
CA ALA A 225 11.77 14.10 1.31
C ALA A 225 12.40 13.17 0.24
N GLU A 226 12.79 11.96 0.63
CA GLU A 226 13.31 10.93 -0.28
C GLU A 226 12.35 10.60 -1.40
N LYS A 227 11.06 10.43 -1.07
CA LYS A 227 10.02 10.18 -2.07
C LYS A 227 9.95 11.31 -3.08
N HIS A 228 9.95 12.57 -2.63
CA HIS A 228 9.95 13.73 -3.51
C HIS A 228 11.20 13.81 -4.40
N LEU A 229 12.37 13.50 -3.84
CA LEU A 229 13.61 13.41 -4.61
C LEU A 229 13.50 12.38 -5.73
N ILE A 230 13.13 11.13 -5.40
CA ILE A 230 13.02 10.04 -6.38
C ILE A 230 11.98 10.34 -7.46
N PHE A 231 10.92 11.08 -7.12
CA PHE A 231 9.89 11.47 -8.08
C PHE A 231 10.43 12.43 -9.16
N THR A 232 11.55 13.11 -8.90
CA THR A 232 12.23 14.01 -9.86
C THR A 232 13.41 13.38 -10.59
N PHE A 233 13.74 12.13 -10.30
CA PHE A 233 14.74 11.40 -11.07
C PHE A 233 14.33 11.28 -12.54
N THR A 234 15.33 11.43 -13.42
CA THR A 234 15.24 10.93 -14.80
C THR A 234 14.95 9.43 -14.79
N HIS A 235 14.36 8.91 -15.88
CA HIS A 235 14.11 7.47 -15.95
C HIS A 235 15.42 6.65 -15.89
N THR A 236 16.52 7.17 -16.44
CA THR A 236 17.85 6.55 -16.34
C THR A 236 18.34 6.44 -14.89
N GLN A 237 18.19 7.49 -14.06
CA GLN A 237 18.52 7.41 -12.62
C GLN A 237 17.69 6.34 -11.93
N PHE A 238 16.39 6.29 -12.22
CA PHE A 238 15.47 5.32 -11.65
C PHE A 238 15.83 3.88 -12.04
N LEU A 239 16.15 3.62 -13.32
CA LEU A 239 16.60 2.30 -13.77
C LEU A 239 17.98 1.94 -13.21
N CYS A 240 18.87 2.92 -13.04
CA CYS A 240 20.14 2.71 -12.35
C CYS A 240 19.92 2.30 -10.89
N TYR A 241 18.95 2.91 -10.19
CA TYR A 241 18.55 2.47 -8.85
C TYR A 241 18.07 1.01 -8.86
N ALA A 242 17.23 0.67 -9.83
CA ALA A 242 16.72 -0.69 -9.98
C ALA A 242 17.88 -1.69 -10.18
N LEU A 243 18.84 -1.35 -11.05
CA LEU A 243 19.99 -2.19 -11.36
C LEU A 243 20.89 -2.43 -10.13
N LEU A 244 21.13 -1.40 -9.31
CA LEU A 244 21.84 -1.54 -8.04
C LEU A 244 21.11 -2.51 -7.09
N LYS A 245 19.78 -2.44 -7.03
CA LYS A 245 18.98 -3.36 -6.20
C LYS A 245 18.98 -4.79 -6.74
N LEU A 246 19.00 -4.97 -8.06
CA LEU A 246 19.14 -6.29 -8.67
C LEU A 246 20.49 -6.90 -8.33
N MET A 247 21.58 -6.12 -8.44
CA MET A 247 22.92 -6.55 -8.02
C MET A 247 22.92 -6.98 -6.55
N LEU A 248 22.33 -6.18 -5.66
CA LEU A 248 22.23 -6.54 -4.25
C LEU A 248 21.48 -7.86 -4.05
N LYS A 249 20.23 -7.94 -4.51
CA LYS A 249 19.35 -9.09 -4.22
C LYS A 249 19.74 -10.39 -4.95
N GLN A 250 20.27 -10.29 -6.17
CA GLN A 250 20.49 -11.46 -7.05
C GLN A 250 21.96 -11.81 -7.25
N VAL A 251 22.89 -10.99 -6.74
CA VAL A 251 24.32 -11.28 -6.82
C VAL A 251 24.93 -11.27 -5.43
N ILE A 252 24.82 -10.16 -4.69
CA ILE A 252 25.48 -10.02 -3.38
C ILE A 252 24.81 -10.89 -2.32
N ASP A 253 23.51 -10.76 -2.11
CA ASP A 253 22.77 -11.48 -1.05
C ASP A 253 22.66 -12.99 -1.31
N THR A 254 22.97 -13.44 -2.54
CA THR A 254 23.08 -14.88 -2.85
C THR A 254 24.31 -15.52 -2.21
N LYS A 255 25.28 -14.72 -1.80
CA LYS A 255 26.43 -15.16 -1.01
C LYS A 255 26.05 -15.03 0.46
N GLU A 256 25.72 -16.16 1.09
CA GLU A 256 25.28 -16.22 2.49
C GLU A 256 26.20 -15.44 3.44
N LYS A 257 27.52 -15.53 3.24
CA LYS A 257 28.55 -14.78 3.99
C LYS A 257 28.36 -13.25 3.98
N PHE A 258 27.75 -12.70 2.94
CA PHE A 258 27.59 -11.26 2.75
C PHE A 258 26.13 -10.79 2.83
N ASN A 259 25.19 -11.73 2.98
CA ASN A 259 23.77 -11.43 3.08
C ASN A 259 23.51 -10.47 4.25
N GLY A 260 22.77 -9.39 3.99
CA GLY A 260 22.41 -8.40 5.00
C GLY A 260 23.50 -7.38 5.37
N LEU A 261 24.71 -7.47 4.80
CA LEU A 261 25.76 -6.45 5.01
C LEU A 261 25.40 -5.12 4.35
N LEU A 262 24.70 -5.18 3.21
CA LEU A 262 24.11 -4.03 2.54
C LEU A 262 22.59 -4.11 2.57
N CYS A 263 21.94 -2.96 2.45
CA CYS A 263 20.50 -2.87 2.26
C CYS A 263 20.15 -1.84 1.17
N SER A 264 18.90 -1.87 0.72
CA SER A 264 18.45 -1.01 -0.38
C SER A 264 18.49 0.50 -0.05
N TYR A 265 18.49 0.86 1.24
CA TYR A 265 18.63 2.23 1.71
C TYR A 265 20.04 2.80 1.46
N PHE A 266 21.08 1.97 1.61
CA PHE A 266 22.46 2.39 1.31
C PHE A 266 22.64 2.68 -0.17
N LEU A 267 22.08 1.82 -1.04
CA LEU A 267 22.12 2.02 -2.49
C LEU A 267 21.39 3.30 -2.90
N LYS A 268 20.24 3.57 -2.28
CA LYS A 268 19.48 4.81 -2.48
C LYS A 268 20.31 6.02 -2.09
N THR A 269 20.96 5.97 -0.92
CA THR A 269 21.83 7.04 -0.41
C THR A 269 23.01 7.30 -1.35
N VAL A 270 23.69 6.25 -1.82
CA VAL A 270 24.77 6.36 -2.82
C VAL A 270 24.27 7.02 -4.10
N LEU A 271 23.10 6.62 -4.59
CA LEU A 271 22.51 7.19 -5.80
C LEU A 271 22.17 8.69 -5.63
N PHE A 272 21.70 9.11 -4.45
CA PHE A 272 21.47 10.53 -4.15
C PHE A 272 22.77 11.33 -4.20
N TRP A 273 23.84 10.86 -3.55
CA TRP A 273 25.15 11.51 -3.60
C TRP A 273 25.67 11.61 -5.04
N VAL A 274 25.67 10.51 -5.80
CA VAL A 274 26.14 10.54 -7.19
C VAL A 274 25.27 11.45 -8.06
N SER A 275 23.96 11.51 -7.82
CA SER A 275 23.05 12.41 -8.55
C SER A 275 23.28 13.88 -8.22
N GLU A 276 23.63 14.21 -6.98
CA GLU A 276 23.93 15.56 -6.50
C GLU A 276 25.24 16.10 -7.10
N GLU A 277 26.28 15.24 -7.13
CA GLU A 277 27.65 15.58 -7.53
C GLU A 277 27.90 15.47 -9.04
N SER A 278 26.93 14.96 -9.81
CA SER A 278 27.09 14.73 -11.25
C SER A 278 26.23 15.66 -12.09
N GLN A 279 26.78 16.11 -13.22
CA GLN A 279 26.02 16.84 -14.23
C GLN A 279 24.81 16.03 -14.69
N GLN A 280 23.65 16.68 -14.81
CA GLN A 280 22.41 15.99 -15.20
C GLN A 280 22.47 15.38 -16.61
N SER A 281 23.33 15.91 -17.49
CA SER A 281 23.53 15.44 -18.86
C SER A 281 24.03 13.99 -18.95
N ILE A 282 24.64 13.43 -17.89
CA ILE A 282 25.12 12.05 -17.91
C ILE A 282 24.01 11.02 -17.76
N TRP A 283 22.85 11.39 -17.20
CA TRP A 283 21.74 10.49 -16.91
C TRP A 283 20.87 10.20 -18.14
N ARG A 284 21.50 9.68 -19.19
CA ARG A 284 20.86 9.33 -20.47
C ARG A 284 20.89 7.81 -20.73
N PRO A 285 19.97 7.26 -21.53
CA PRO A 285 19.94 5.84 -21.84
C PRO A 285 21.29 5.27 -22.32
N GLU A 286 22.03 6.05 -23.11
CA GLU A 286 23.33 5.68 -23.66
C GLU A 286 24.43 5.52 -22.60
N ASN A 287 24.20 6.04 -21.39
CA ASN A 287 25.16 6.05 -20.29
C ASN A 287 24.73 5.17 -19.12
N ILE A 288 23.66 4.36 -19.24
CA ILE A 288 23.11 3.57 -18.13
C ILE A 288 24.15 2.68 -17.44
N LEU A 289 25.04 2.04 -18.21
CA LEU A 289 26.11 1.21 -17.67
C LEU A 289 27.22 2.07 -17.02
N PRO A 290 27.79 3.10 -17.68
CA PRO A 290 28.72 4.03 -17.04
C PRO A 290 28.22 4.62 -15.71
N VAL A 291 26.97 5.08 -15.63
CA VAL A 291 26.43 5.66 -14.39
C VAL A 291 26.19 4.59 -13.31
N PHE A 292 25.79 3.38 -13.70
CA PHE A 292 25.74 2.24 -12.78
C PHE A 292 27.11 1.92 -12.19
N MET A 293 28.14 1.81 -13.03
CA MET A 293 29.51 1.57 -12.57
C MET A 293 30.02 2.71 -11.68
N LYS A 294 29.69 3.97 -12.00
CA LYS A 294 30.01 5.11 -11.13
C LYS A 294 29.39 4.99 -9.74
N CYS A 295 28.11 4.61 -9.67
CA CYS A 295 27.43 4.36 -8.40
C CYS A 295 28.04 3.17 -7.64
N PHE A 296 28.37 2.09 -8.35
CA PHE A 296 28.98 0.92 -7.74
C PHE A 296 30.38 1.25 -7.18
N LYS A 297 31.19 2.02 -7.92
CA LYS A 297 32.48 2.52 -7.44
C LYS A 297 32.32 3.38 -6.19
N ARG A 298 31.34 4.30 -6.17
CA ARG A 298 31.04 5.13 -4.98
C ARG A 298 30.68 4.25 -3.78
N LEU A 299 29.87 3.22 -3.96
CA LEU A 299 29.55 2.25 -2.91
C LEU A 299 30.80 1.54 -2.39
N ILE A 300 31.69 1.09 -3.28
CA ILE A 300 32.95 0.43 -2.89
C ILE A 300 33.84 1.39 -2.07
N TYR A 301 33.95 2.67 -2.47
CA TYR A 301 34.66 3.67 -1.68
C TYR A 301 34.05 3.83 -0.28
N CYS A 302 32.73 3.92 -0.18
CA CYS A 302 32.07 4.00 1.13
C CYS A 302 32.34 2.76 1.99
N VAL A 303 32.34 1.56 1.39
CA VAL A 303 32.67 0.32 2.10
C VAL A 303 34.14 0.35 2.53
N TYR A 304 35.06 0.72 1.65
CA TYR A 304 36.50 0.83 1.94
C TYR A 304 36.76 1.69 3.19
N TYR A 305 36.20 2.90 3.23
CA TYR A 305 36.33 3.82 4.36
C TYR A 305 35.42 3.51 5.55
N LYS A 306 34.54 2.48 5.45
CA LYS A 306 33.48 2.17 6.42
C LYS A 306 32.60 3.39 6.74
N TYR A 307 32.43 4.26 5.74
CA TYR A 307 31.78 5.54 5.91
C TYR A 307 30.85 5.82 4.73
N LEU A 308 29.54 5.82 5.02
CA LEU A 308 28.49 6.25 4.11
C LEU A 308 27.69 7.35 4.83
N PRO A 309 27.93 8.63 4.53
CA PRO A 309 27.21 9.71 5.19
C PRO A 309 25.74 9.67 4.79
N HIS A 310 24.85 9.80 5.77
CA HIS A 310 23.43 9.95 5.51
C HIS A 310 23.19 11.22 4.68
N TYR A 311 22.32 11.13 3.67
CA TYR A 311 22.20 12.18 2.66
C TYR A 311 21.80 13.55 3.25
N PHE A 312 20.85 13.56 4.20
CA PHE A 312 20.35 14.78 4.86
C PHE A 312 21.15 15.23 6.09
N ILE A 313 21.74 14.32 6.86
CA ILE A 313 22.46 14.58 8.12
C ILE A 313 23.85 13.98 7.96
N ILE A 314 24.82 14.76 7.54
CA ILE A 314 26.11 14.24 7.06
C ILE A 314 26.92 13.58 8.19
N GLU A 315 26.70 14.03 9.41
CA GLU A 315 27.32 13.53 10.64
C GLU A 315 26.88 12.09 10.96
N ASN A 316 25.73 11.64 10.47
CA ASN A 316 25.24 10.29 10.69
C ASN A 316 25.83 9.31 9.67
N ASN A 317 26.80 8.51 10.09
CA ASN A 317 27.37 7.43 9.28
C ASN A 317 26.48 6.18 9.27
N LEU A 318 25.98 5.81 8.09
CA LEU A 318 25.13 4.64 7.90
C LEU A 318 25.86 3.30 8.03
N PHE A 319 27.19 3.31 7.94
CA PHE A 319 28.06 2.13 8.06
C PHE A 319 28.62 1.91 9.46
N ASP A 320 28.24 2.74 10.44
CA ASP A 320 28.64 2.55 11.83
C ASP A 320 28.28 1.14 12.33
N CYS A 321 29.29 0.48 12.90
CA CYS A 321 29.19 -0.87 13.47
C CYS A 321 28.64 -1.94 12.49
N ARG A 322 28.68 -1.70 11.16
CA ARG A 322 28.14 -2.65 10.17
C ARG A 322 29.03 -3.83 9.88
N PHE A 323 30.34 -3.66 9.99
CA PHE A 323 31.31 -4.67 9.58
C PHE A 323 32.25 -5.02 10.73
N ASN A 324 32.43 -6.32 11.00
CA ASN A 324 33.60 -6.76 11.74
C ASN A 324 34.85 -6.75 10.83
N ARG A 325 36.05 -6.84 11.41
CA ARG A 325 37.31 -6.66 10.66
C ARG A 325 37.47 -7.65 9.51
N GLN A 326 37.22 -8.94 9.75
CA GLN A 326 37.40 -9.98 8.74
C GLN A 326 36.34 -9.89 7.63
N GLN A 327 35.06 -9.74 8.01
CA GLN A 327 33.96 -9.58 7.05
C GLN A 327 34.17 -8.37 6.16
N HIS A 328 34.67 -7.25 6.70
CA HIS A 328 34.96 -6.04 5.92
C HIS A 328 35.97 -6.29 4.80
N GLN A 329 37.11 -6.93 5.11
CA GLN A 329 38.17 -7.19 4.13
C GLN A 329 37.69 -8.14 3.04
N ASP A 330 37.05 -9.24 3.43
CA ASP A 330 36.53 -10.24 2.49
C ASP A 330 35.44 -9.66 1.59
N PHE A 331 34.56 -8.82 2.17
CA PHE A 331 33.49 -8.18 1.41
C PHE A 331 34.03 -7.16 0.42
N LEU A 332 35.01 -6.35 0.84
CA LEU A 332 35.67 -5.38 -0.04
C LEU A 332 36.37 -6.08 -1.23
N LEU A 333 37.08 -7.19 -0.99
CA LEU A 333 37.69 -7.98 -2.07
C LEU A 333 36.63 -8.48 -3.05
N PHE A 334 35.53 -9.05 -2.53
CA PHE A 334 34.40 -9.52 -3.35
C PHE A 334 33.78 -8.40 -4.19
N LEU A 335 33.53 -7.22 -3.61
CA LEU A 335 32.97 -6.10 -4.38
C LEU A 335 33.93 -5.60 -5.47
N ASN A 336 35.24 -5.58 -5.21
CA ASN A 336 36.23 -5.21 -6.23
C ASN A 336 36.32 -6.23 -7.36
N GLU A 337 36.21 -7.53 -7.05
CA GLU A 337 36.11 -8.59 -8.06
C GLU A 337 34.88 -8.37 -8.96
N LEU A 338 33.69 -8.16 -8.35
CA LEU A 338 32.47 -7.84 -9.10
C LEU A 338 32.64 -6.59 -9.96
N TYR A 339 33.27 -5.53 -9.44
CA TYR A 339 33.51 -4.30 -10.18
C TYR A 339 34.41 -4.52 -11.40
N SER A 340 35.48 -5.30 -11.24
CA SER A 340 36.42 -5.61 -12.32
C SER A 340 35.77 -6.40 -13.48
N ASN A 341 34.73 -7.19 -13.16
CA ASN A 341 33.93 -7.91 -14.16
C ASN A 341 32.97 -7.02 -14.97
N GLY A 342 32.86 -5.72 -14.66
CA GLY A 342 32.01 -4.78 -15.39
C GLY A 342 30.56 -5.25 -15.45
N ILE A 343 29.92 -5.23 -16.64
CA ILE A 343 28.54 -5.70 -16.82
C ILE A 343 28.36 -7.20 -16.49
N MET A 344 29.42 -8.00 -16.62
CA MET A 344 29.33 -9.45 -16.41
C MET A 344 29.07 -9.84 -14.96
N CYS A 345 29.27 -8.92 -14.00
CA CYS A 345 28.86 -9.15 -12.61
C CYS A 345 27.35 -9.39 -12.47
N LEU A 346 26.54 -8.96 -13.45
CA LEU A 346 25.09 -9.13 -13.47
C LEU A 346 24.63 -10.35 -14.27
N ARG A 347 25.54 -11.20 -14.80
CA ARG A 347 25.20 -12.32 -15.70
C ARG A 347 24.14 -13.27 -15.12
N ASN A 348 24.20 -13.50 -13.81
CA ASN A 348 23.29 -14.41 -13.12
C ASN A 348 21.99 -13.74 -12.64
N CYS A 349 21.77 -12.46 -12.96
CA CYS A 349 20.51 -11.79 -12.67
C CYS A 349 19.41 -12.34 -13.59
N ARG A 350 18.42 -13.02 -13.00
CA ARG A 350 17.30 -13.66 -13.72
C ARG A 350 16.53 -12.65 -14.59
N LEU A 351 16.33 -11.44 -14.08
CA LEU A 351 15.62 -10.38 -14.79
C LEU A 351 16.42 -9.78 -15.96
N LEU A 352 17.72 -10.07 -16.08
CA LEU A 352 18.56 -9.64 -17.20
C LEU A 352 18.89 -10.79 -18.16
N SER A 353 18.26 -11.95 -17.99
CA SER A 353 18.49 -13.13 -18.83
C SER A 353 18.25 -12.84 -20.31
N ASN A 354 17.18 -12.13 -20.67
CA ASN A 354 16.91 -11.72 -22.07
C ASN A 354 18.04 -10.87 -22.65
N PHE A 355 18.60 -9.95 -21.84
CA PHE A 355 19.73 -9.12 -22.24
C PHE A 355 20.98 -9.99 -22.52
N PHE A 356 21.35 -10.88 -21.60
CA PHE A 356 22.54 -11.73 -21.78
C PHE A 356 22.37 -12.79 -22.87
N ASN A 357 21.16 -13.33 -23.04
CA ASN A 357 20.83 -14.33 -24.07
C ASN A 357 20.59 -13.72 -25.45
N ARG A 358 20.69 -12.39 -25.61
CA ARG A 358 20.48 -11.66 -26.87
C ARG A 358 19.12 -11.94 -27.51
N ILE A 359 18.10 -12.18 -26.69
CA ILE A 359 16.74 -12.39 -27.17
C ILE A 359 16.22 -11.05 -27.74
N PRO A 360 15.63 -11.04 -28.96
CA PRO A 360 15.02 -9.83 -29.50
C PRO A 360 13.96 -9.29 -28.55
N LEU A 361 14.16 -8.06 -28.10
CA LEU A 361 13.20 -7.33 -27.28
C LEU A 361 12.03 -6.90 -28.17
N ALA A 362 10.80 -6.96 -27.65
CA ALA A 362 9.63 -6.62 -28.44
C ALA A 362 9.69 -5.12 -28.83
N PRO A 363 9.20 -4.74 -30.04
CA PRO A 363 9.16 -3.34 -30.41
C PRO A 363 8.24 -2.56 -29.46
N LYS A 364 8.61 -1.30 -29.17
CA LYS A 364 7.89 -0.28 -28.38
C LYS A 364 6.69 -0.79 -27.55
N MET A 365 6.86 -0.74 -26.23
CA MET A 365 5.83 -0.92 -25.22
C MET A 365 4.47 -0.35 -25.66
N SER A 366 3.46 -1.22 -25.74
CA SER A 366 2.13 -0.88 -26.23
C SER A 366 1.31 -0.14 -25.18
N ASP A 367 0.33 0.66 -25.60
CA ASP A 367 -0.64 1.30 -24.69
C ASP A 367 -1.30 0.28 -23.73
N THR A 368 -1.39 -0.98 -24.16
CA THR A 368 -1.82 -2.14 -23.38
C THR A 368 -1.02 -2.29 -22.09
N GLU A 369 0.31 -2.19 -22.11
CA GLU A 369 1.14 -2.42 -20.92
C GLU A 369 0.93 -1.35 -19.84
N VAL A 370 0.73 -0.11 -20.26
CA VAL A 370 0.41 1.00 -19.34
C VAL A 370 -0.96 0.78 -18.69
N VAL A 371 -1.91 0.26 -19.45
CA VAL A 371 -3.25 -0.09 -18.94
C VAL A 371 -3.19 -1.32 -18.03
N CYS A 372 -2.46 -2.36 -18.40
CA CYS A 372 -2.19 -3.55 -17.60
C CYS A 372 -1.50 -3.19 -16.27
N CYS A 373 -0.49 -2.31 -16.29
CA CYS A 373 0.15 -1.82 -15.08
C CYS A 373 -0.82 -1.04 -14.19
N SER A 374 -1.72 -0.26 -14.80
CA SER A 374 -2.75 0.44 -14.05
C SER A 374 -3.73 -0.53 -13.40
N LEU A 375 -4.16 -1.56 -14.12
CA LEU A 375 -5.02 -2.62 -13.62
C LEU A 375 -4.34 -3.38 -12.47
N ASN A 376 -3.07 -3.75 -12.61
CA ASN A 376 -2.31 -4.42 -11.55
C ASN A 376 -2.19 -3.55 -10.29
N ALA A 377 -1.99 -2.24 -10.43
CA ALA A 377 -1.95 -1.32 -9.29
C ALA A 377 -3.32 -1.23 -8.58
N ILE A 378 -4.42 -1.18 -9.35
CA ILE A 378 -5.79 -1.28 -8.81
C ILE A 378 -5.98 -2.61 -8.08
N VAL A 379 -5.51 -3.70 -8.68
CA VAL A 379 -5.74 -5.04 -8.13
C VAL A 379 -5.04 -5.20 -6.76
N ARG A 380 -3.82 -4.68 -6.67
CA ARG A 380 -3.02 -4.73 -5.44
C ARG A 380 -3.57 -3.87 -4.31
N MET A 381 -4.30 -2.79 -4.59
CA MET A 381 -5.00 -2.09 -3.50
C MET A 381 -6.04 -2.96 -2.83
N ASN A 382 -6.83 -3.67 -3.64
CA ASN A 382 -7.89 -4.53 -3.15
C ASN A 382 -7.34 -5.79 -2.50
N SER A 383 -6.06 -6.11 -2.76
CA SER A 383 -5.34 -7.08 -1.94
C SER A 383 -5.31 -6.54 -0.50
N ARG A 384 -6.35 -6.92 0.23
CA ARG A 384 -6.67 -6.93 1.66
C ARG A 384 -5.85 -6.04 2.61
N SER A 385 -4.55 -5.83 2.44
CA SER A 385 -3.64 -5.08 3.31
C SER A 385 -3.92 -3.57 3.44
N TYR A 386 -3.98 -2.76 2.36
CA TYR A 386 -4.10 -1.30 2.50
C TYR A 386 -5.46 -0.83 3.02
N PHE A 387 -6.52 -1.44 2.52
CA PHE A 387 -7.89 -1.16 2.97
C PHE A 387 -8.10 -1.65 4.40
N ARG A 388 -7.46 -2.75 4.82
CA ARG A 388 -7.44 -3.13 6.24
C ARG A 388 -6.73 -2.08 7.06
N ILE A 389 -5.52 -1.63 6.72
CA ILE A 389 -4.80 -0.56 7.44
C ILE A 389 -5.71 0.66 7.66
N ILE A 390 -6.36 1.17 6.62
CA ILE A 390 -7.33 2.28 6.74
C ILE A 390 -8.53 1.91 7.63
N GLY A 391 -9.05 0.69 7.51
CA GLY A 391 -10.13 0.15 8.34
C GLY A 391 -9.73 -0.04 9.81
N MET A 392 -8.49 -0.44 10.11
CA MET A 392 -7.94 -0.61 11.46
C MET A 392 -7.97 0.71 12.21
N PHE A 393 -7.58 1.79 11.55
CA PHE A 393 -7.54 3.12 12.17
C PHE A 393 -8.93 3.74 12.34
N CYS A 394 -9.94 3.27 11.59
CA CYS A 394 -11.32 3.62 11.88
C CYS A 394 -11.78 3.04 13.23
N ILE A 395 -11.26 1.89 13.68
CA ILE A 395 -11.65 1.26 14.97
C ILE A 395 -11.16 2.07 16.17
N LEU A 396 -10.07 2.83 16.02
CA LEU A 396 -9.54 3.70 17.07
C LEU A 396 -10.28 5.05 17.17
N GLY A 397 -11.09 5.41 16.17
CA GLY A 397 -11.82 6.68 16.14
C GLY A 397 -13.25 6.56 16.64
N THR A 398 -13.76 7.61 17.30
CA THR A 398 -15.18 7.69 17.65
C THR A 398 -16.05 7.65 16.37
N PRO A 399 -17.31 7.20 16.45
CA PRO A 399 -18.21 7.13 15.30
C PRO A 399 -18.39 8.47 14.56
N SER A 400 -18.39 9.57 15.33
CA SER A 400 -18.47 10.94 14.82
C SER A 400 -17.19 11.34 14.06
N ALA A 401 -16.01 10.95 14.54
CA ALA A 401 -14.74 11.16 13.85
C ALA A 401 -14.70 10.39 12.52
N GLN A 402 -15.19 9.14 12.49
CA GLN A 402 -15.29 8.34 11.27
C GLN A 402 -16.19 8.99 10.20
N LEU A 403 -17.37 9.49 10.58
CA LEU A 403 -18.28 10.22 9.69
C LEU A 403 -17.65 11.50 9.14
N LYS A 404 -16.93 12.25 9.98
CA LYS A 404 -16.20 13.46 9.58
C LYS A 404 -15.08 13.11 8.58
N MET A 405 -14.31 12.06 8.84
CA MET A 405 -13.29 11.55 7.92
C MET A 405 -13.90 11.17 6.57
N GLY A 406 -15.02 10.44 6.57
CA GLY A 406 -15.74 10.07 5.35
C GLY A 406 -16.14 11.27 4.49
N LYS A 407 -16.70 12.32 5.11
CA LYS A 407 -17.08 13.56 4.41
C LYS A 407 -15.87 14.32 3.83
N VAL A 408 -14.78 14.42 4.59
CA VAL A 408 -13.54 15.08 4.14
C VAL A 408 -12.95 14.34 2.96
N PHE A 409 -12.85 13.02 3.06
CA PHE A 409 -12.34 12.14 2.03
C PHE A 409 -13.14 12.25 0.73
N ILE A 410 -14.47 12.18 0.82
CA ILE A 410 -15.40 12.40 -0.29
C ILE A 410 -15.14 13.75 -0.98
N LYS A 411 -15.06 14.84 -0.21
CA LYS A 411 -14.80 16.18 -0.77
C LYS A 411 -13.46 16.25 -1.50
N ARG A 412 -12.46 15.49 -1.05
CA ARG A 412 -11.15 15.43 -1.69
C ARG A 412 -11.18 14.65 -2.99
N ILE A 413 -11.87 13.51 -3.05
CA ILE A 413 -12.09 12.75 -4.30
C ILE A 413 -12.70 13.64 -5.37
N LEU A 414 -13.75 14.39 -5.03
CA LEU A 414 -14.47 15.25 -5.98
C LEU A 414 -13.58 16.35 -6.59
N LYS A 415 -12.47 16.71 -5.94
CA LYS A 415 -11.52 17.70 -6.46
C LYS A 415 -10.49 17.12 -7.43
N ILE A 416 -10.34 15.80 -7.47
CA ILE A 416 -9.36 15.17 -8.35
C ILE A 416 -10.03 14.89 -9.69
N ARG A 417 -9.34 15.18 -10.79
CA ARG A 417 -9.81 14.80 -12.12
C ARG A 417 -10.01 13.28 -12.16
N PRO A 418 -11.15 12.78 -12.69
CA PRO A 418 -11.45 11.35 -12.72
C PRO A 418 -10.47 10.60 -13.64
N ASN A 419 -9.35 10.18 -13.06
CA ASN A 419 -8.49 9.13 -13.59
C ASN A 419 -9.06 7.81 -13.08
N GLY A 420 -9.03 6.74 -13.87
CA GLY A 420 -9.82 5.57 -13.51
C GLY A 420 -9.41 4.80 -12.24
N PHE A 421 -8.31 5.16 -11.57
CA PHE A 421 -8.01 4.73 -10.19
C PHE A 421 -8.92 5.35 -9.13
N ILE A 422 -9.40 6.57 -9.38
CA ILE A 422 -10.05 7.41 -8.37
C ILE A 422 -11.47 6.96 -8.06
N PRO A 423 -12.33 6.66 -9.06
CA PRO A 423 -13.64 6.12 -8.75
C PRO A 423 -13.55 4.71 -8.14
N PHE A 424 -12.50 3.94 -8.45
CA PHE A 424 -12.20 2.67 -7.76
C PHE A 424 -11.82 2.89 -6.28
N ILE A 425 -10.88 3.80 -5.98
CA ILE A 425 -10.52 4.15 -4.59
C ILE A 425 -11.75 4.68 -3.83
N ALA A 426 -12.56 5.51 -4.48
CA ALA A 426 -13.81 6.03 -3.93
C ALA A 426 -14.83 4.92 -3.63
N PHE A 427 -14.95 3.95 -4.52
CA PHE A 427 -15.81 2.78 -4.37
C PHE A 427 -15.38 1.88 -3.20
N CYS A 428 -14.10 1.51 -3.13
CA CYS A 428 -13.61 0.69 -2.02
C CYS A 428 -13.82 1.39 -0.67
N TRP A 429 -13.58 2.71 -0.61
CA TRP A 429 -13.82 3.48 0.61
C TRP A 429 -15.31 3.65 0.94
N PHE A 430 -16.17 3.68 -0.07
CA PHE A 430 -17.63 3.63 0.08
C PHE A 430 -18.06 2.34 0.80
N CYS A 431 -17.51 1.18 0.42
CA CYS A 431 -17.79 -0.10 1.11
C CYS A 431 -17.38 -0.06 2.59
N GLN A 432 -16.34 0.70 2.93
CA GLN A 432 -15.86 0.83 4.31
C GLN A 432 -16.66 1.81 5.18
N LEU A 433 -17.03 2.97 4.63
CA LEU A 433 -17.82 3.96 5.35
C LEU A 433 -19.21 3.45 5.68
N ILE A 434 -19.84 2.74 4.75
CA ILE A 434 -21.16 2.12 4.94
C ILE A 434 -21.12 0.99 5.97
N GLY A 435 -20.00 0.27 6.00
CA GLY A 435 -19.77 -0.81 6.94
C GLY A 435 -19.81 -0.36 8.41
N LYS A 436 -18.97 0.61 8.75
CA LYS A 436 -18.69 0.99 10.16
C LYS A 436 -19.55 2.14 10.69
N SER A 437 -19.94 3.11 9.86
CA SER A 437 -20.79 4.24 10.32
C SER A 437 -22.16 3.81 10.84
N MET A 438 -22.56 2.56 10.59
CA MET A 438 -23.86 2.01 10.98
C MET A 438 -23.80 0.98 12.12
N ASP A 439 -22.61 0.57 12.55
CA ASP A 439 -22.41 -0.34 13.69
C ASP A 439 -22.55 0.42 15.03
N CYS A 440 -22.14 1.68 15.03
CA CYS A 440 -22.11 2.50 16.23
C CYS A 440 -23.46 3.07 16.68
N HIS A 441 -24.53 2.76 15.96
CA HIS A 441 -25.87 3.29 16.23
C HIS A 441 -26.93 2.20 16.15
N SER A 442 -26.74 1.11 16.93
CA SER A 442 -27.78 0.12 17.21
C SER A 442 -29.11 0.74 17.66
N LYS A 443 -29.11 1.99 18.15
CA LYS A 443 -30.29 2.78 18.57
C LYS A 443 -30.75 3.91 17.61
N CYS A 444 -30.21 4.06 16.40
CA CYS A 444 -30.67 5.14 15.50
C CYS A 444 -32.02 4.81 14.82
N PRO A 445 -32.98 5.77 14.78
CA PRO A 445 -34.24 5.63 14.05
C PRO A 445 -34.02 5.33 12.56
N ASN A 446 -34.93 4.58 11.93
CA ASN A 446 -34.91 4.24 10.50
C ASN A 446 -34.76 5.47 9.58
N MET A 447 -35.24 6.65 10.01
CA MET A 447 -35.11 7.92 9.30
C MET A 447 -33.66 8.40 9.13
N TYR A 448 -32.78 8.17 10.11
CA TYR A 448 -31.37 8.57 10.02
C TYR A 448 -30.58 7.65 9.07
N ARG A 449 -30.85 6.34 9.14
CA ARG A 449 -30.34 5.33 8.18
C ARG A 449 -30.71 5.70 6.74
N TYR A 450 -31.97 6.11 6.53
CA TYR A 450 -32.48 6.56 5.23
C TYR A 450 -31.72 7.79 4.70
N LYS A 451 -31.55 8.83 5.54
CA LYS A 451 -30.83 10.06 5.16
C LYS A 451 -29.38 9.79 4.80
N LEU A 452 -28.72 8.90 5.54
CA LEU A 452 -27.33 8.52 5.33
C LEU A 452 -27.15 7.72 4.02
N LEU A 453 -27.96 6.69 3.81
CA LEU A 453 -27.96 5.88 2.58
C LEU A 453 -28.22 6.73 1.32
N LYS A 454 -29.16 7.68 1.38
CA LYS A 454 -29.47 8.59 0.26
C LYS A 454 -28.31 9.52 -0.09
N GLN A 455 -27.53 9.97 0.90
CA GLN A 455 -26.32 10.77 0.65
C GLN A 455 -25.24 9.98 -0.09
N PHE A 456 -25.25 8.64 -0.01
CA PHE A 456 -24.23 7.81 -0.61
C PHE A 456 -24.53 7.33 -2.04
N LEU A 457 -25.78 7.43 -2.47
CA LEU A 457 -26.24 6.97 -3.78
C LEU A 457 -25.46 7.56 -4.98
N PRO A 458 -25.07 8.85 -5.01
CA PRO A 458 -24.25 9.40 -6.10
C PRO A 458 -22.88 8.71 -6.26
N TYR A 459 -22.32 8.14 -5.19
CA TYR A 459 -21.02 7.44 -5.24
C TYR A 459 -21.14 6.03 -5.80
N LEU A 460 -22.24 5.33 -5.52
CA LEU A 460 -22.56 4.08 -6.21
C LEU A 460 -22.62 4.30 -7.71
N PHE A 461 -23.30 5.37 -8.15
CA PHE A 461 -23.38 5.74 -9.55
C PHE A 461 -22.01 6.08 -10.15
N MET A 462 -21.13 6.77 -9.41
CA MET A 462 -19.75 6.98 -9.86
C MET A 462 -18.97 5.67 -10.01
N GLY A 463 -19.17 4.70 -9.12
CA GLY A 463 -18.53 3.39 -9.17
C GLY A 463 -18.89 2.57 -10.42
N LEU A 464 -20.10 2.74 -10.96
CA LEU A 464 -20.55 2.08 -12.21
C LEU A 464 -19.69 2.43 -13.44
N HIS A 465 -18.89 3.50 -13.36
CA HIS A 465 -17.95 3.86 -14.42
C HIS A 465 -16.60 3.14 -14.32
N THR A 466 -16.33 2.40 -13.25
CA THR A 466 -15.03 1.75 -12.99
C THR A 466 -15.08 0.26 -12.75
N ASP A 467 -16.26 -0.28 -12.44
CA ASP A 467 -16.43 -1.69 -12.13
C ASP A 467 -17.62 -2.24 -12.91
N SER A 468 -17.46 -3.47 -13.39
CA SER A 468 -18.45 -4.11 -14.24
C SER A 468 -19.55 -4.86 -13.49
N VAL A 469 -19.35 -5.20 -12.22
CA VAL A 469 -20.22 -6.16 -11.50
C VAL A 469 -20.44 -5.75 -10.04
N ALA A 470 -19.40 -5.65 -9.22
CA ALA A 470 -19.54 -5.34 -7.79
C ALA A 470 -20.31 -4.05 -7.53
N CYS A 471 -20.02 -2.93 -8.21
CA CYS A 471 -20.73 -1.66 -8.04
C CYS A 471 -22.22 -1.79 -8.35
N TRP A 472 -22.55 -2.55 -9.41
CA TRP A 472 -23.94 -2.87 -9.76
C TRP A 472 -24.60 -3.69 -8.67
N MET A 473 -23.89 -4.65 -8.10
CA MET A 473 -24.38 -5.46 -6.99
C MET A 473 -24.59 -4.64 -5.72
N TYR A 474 -23.71 -3.71 -5.37
CA TYR A 474 -23.95 -2.81 -4.23
C TYR A 474 -25.17 -1.91 -4.45
N LEU A 475 -25.39 -1.43 -5.68
CA LEU A 475 -26.60 -0.69 -6.03
C LEU A 475 -27.85 -1.57 -5.97
N ALA A 476 -27.76 -2.84 -6.41
CA ALA A 476 -28.83 -3.80 -6.26
C ALA A 476 -29.15 -4.06 -4.78
N THR A 477 -28.13 -4.27 -3.94
CA THR A 477 -28.27 -4.41 -2.49
C THR A 477 -28.93 -3.19 -1.87
N TYR A 478 -28.55 -1.98 -2.30
CA TYR A 478 -29.22 -0.75 -1.88
C TYR A 478 -30.73 -0.83 -2.15
N TYR A 479 -31.14 -1.11 -3.40
CA TYR A 479 -32.56 -1.20 -3.74
C TYR A 479 -33.28 -2.33 -3.01
N TYR A 480 -32.63 -3.48 -2.81
CA TYR A 480 -33.16 -4.58 -2.01
C TYR A 480 -33.44 -4.15 -0.57
N CYS A 481 -32.50 -3.46 0.09
CA CYS A 481 -32.68 -2.94 1.45
C CYS A 481 -33.82 -1.92 1.58
N PHE A 482 -34.22 -1.26 0.47
CA PHE A 482 -35.36 -0.34 0.41
C PHE A 482 -36.66 -0.98 -0.07
N GLY A 483 -36.69 -2.31 -0.27
CA GLY A 483 -37.89 -3.03 -0.71
C GLY A 483 -38.17 -2.93 -2.21
N HIS A 484 -37.27 -2.36 -3.01
CA HIS A 484 -37.41 -2.26 -4.46
C HIS A 484 -36.85 -3.52 -5.17
N TYR A 485 -37.48 -4.67 -4.92
CA TYR A 485 -36.99 -5.98 -5.35
C TYR A 485 -36.91 -6.16 -6.88
N ILE A 486 -37.90 -5.64 -7.62
CA ILE A 486 -37.91 -5.70 -9.09
C ILE A 486 -36.74 -4.88 -9.68
N THR A 487 -36.49 -3.69 -9.13
CA THR A 487 -35.35 -2.84 -9.54
C THR A 487 -34.02 -3.53 -9.23
N SER A 488 -33.91 -4.15 -8.05
CA SER A 488 -32.75 -4.96 -7.68
C SER A 488 -32.52 -6.09 -8.70
N LEU A 489 -33.55 -6.86 -9.07
CA LEU A 489 -33.45 -7.92 -10.07
C LEU A 489 -32.97 -7.42 -11.44
N LYS A 490 -33.43 -6.24 -11.91
CA LYS A 490 -32.95 -5.64 -13.16
C LYS A 490 -31.45 -5.34 -13.13
N LEU A 491 -30.95 -4.83 -12.01
CA LEU A 491 -29.53 -4.54 -11.82
C LEU A 491 -28.69 -5.82 -11.70
N ILE A 492 -29.21 -6.83 -11.00
CA ILE A 492 -28.59 -8.15 -10.89
C ILE A 492 -28.45 -8.80 -12.27
N PHE A 493 -29.48 -8.70 -13.11
CA PHE A 493 -29.44 -9.23 -14.48
C PHE A 493 -28.34 -8.58 -15.32
N HIS A 494 -28.18 -7.24 -15.22
CA HIS A 494 -27.08 -6.55 -15.86
C HIS A 494 -25.71 -7.03 -15.35
N ALA A 495 -25.53 -7.08 -14.03
CA ALA A 495 -24.28 -7.53 -13.41
C ALA A 495 -23.93 -8.99 -13.77
N TRP A 496 -24.94 -9.83 -13.94
CA TRP A 496 -24.77 -11.23 -14.30
C TRP A 496 -24.23 -11.42 -15.72
N ASN A 497 -24.80 -10.70 -16.71
CA ASN A 497 -24.32 -10.73 -18.10
C ASN A 497 -22.88 -10.23 -18.24
N GLU A 498 -22.47 -9.33 -17.34
CA GLU A 498 -21.13 -8.79 -17.28
C GLU A 498 -20.15 -9.69 -16.50
N CYS A 499 -20.59 -10.79 -15.86
CA CYS A 499 -19.74 -11.65 -15.03
C CYS A 499 -19.10 -12.80 -15.85
N THR A 500 -18.24 -12.44 -16.81
CA THR A 500 -17.59 -13.37 -17.76
C THR A 500 -16.14 -13.73 -17.35
N SER A 501 -15.59 -14.81 -17.91
CA SER A 501 -14.27 -15.35 -17.55
C SER A 501 -13.08 -14.55 -18.11
N ASP A 502 -13.32 -13.72 -19.12
CA ASP A 502 -12.32 -12.82 -19.72
C ASP A 502 -12.07 -11.55 -18.87
N LYS A 503 -12.90 -11.33 -17.83
CA LYS A 503 -12.72 -10.24 -16.88
C LYS A 503 -11.67 -10.55 -15.82
N LEU A 504 -11.11 -9.48 -15.28
CA LEU A 504 -10.12 -9.45 -14.22
C LEU A 504 -10.82 -9.37 -12.87
N PHE A 505 -10.63 -10.42 -12.07
CA PHE A 505 -11.14 -10.47 -10.71
C PHE A 505 -10.11 -9.90 -9.74
N ASN A 506 -10.56 -8.96 -8.91
CA ASN A 506 -9.70 -8.19 -8.02
C ASN A 506 -9.23 -8.97 -6.75
N ALA A 507 -9.47 -10.28 -6.71
CA ALA A 507 -9.21 -11.11 -5.53
C ALA A 507 -7.76 -11.62 -5.45
N LYS A 508 -7.11 -11.85 -6.60
CA LYS A 508 -5.74 -12.43 -6.71
C LYS A 508 -5.21 -12.58 -8.14
N CYS A 509 -5.89 -12.05 -9.16
CA CYS A 509 -5.49 -12.32 -10.55
C CYS A 509 -4.19 -11.60 -10.91
N THR A 510 -3.14 -12.38 -11.18
CA THR A 510 -2.11 -11.97 -12.15
C THR A 510 -2.76 -11.93 -13.54
N LEU A 511 -2.44 -10.91 -14.33
CA LEU A 511 -2.95 -10.82 -15.70
C LEU A 511 -2.49 -12.05 -16.48
N THR A 512 -3.45 -12.84 -16.97
CA THR A 512 -3.14 -13.97 -17.87
C THR A 512 -2.95 -13.45 -19.30
N SER A 513 -2.31 -14.25 -20.16
CA SER A 513 -2.19 -13.96 -21.59
C SER A 513 -3.56 -13.75 -22.25
N SER A 514 -4.57 -14.49 -21.81
CA SER A 514 -5.96 -14.33 -22.24
C SER A 514 -6.52 -12.95 -21.88
N ASN A 515 -6.30 -12.48 -20.65
CA ASN A 515 -6.76 -11.17 -20.22
C ASN A 515 -6.06 -10.04 -21.00
N ILE A 516 -4.76 -10.17 -21.26
CA ILE A 516 -4.00 -9.19 -22.06
C ILE A 516 -4.58 -9.12 -23.47
N SER A 517 -4.81 -10.27 -24.12
CA SER A 517 -5.41 -10.30 -25.46
C SER A 517 -6.82 -9.69 -25.51
N ALA A 518 -7.63 -9.90 -24.47
CA ALA A 518 -8.96 -9.29 -24.36
C ALA A 518 -8.87 -7.76 -24.28
N ILE A 519 -7.96 -7.23 -23.46
CA ILE A 519 -7.72 -5.79 -23.34
C ILE A 519 -7.23 -5.20 -24.67
N GLU A 520 -6.33 -5.89 -25.37
CA GLU A 520 -5.82 -5.46 -26.68
C GLU A 520 -6.93 -5.37 -27.73
N LYS A 521 -7.75 -6.42 -27.84
CA LYS A 521 -8.88 -6.45 -28.77
C LYS A 521 -9.87 -5.31 -28.51
N GLU A 522 -10.16 -5.02 -27.24
CA GLU A 522 -11.08 -3.94 -26.88
C GLU A 522 -10.47 -2.56 -27.10
N GLY A 523 -9.17 -2.39 -26.81
CA GLY A 523 -8.42 -1.17 -27.13
C GLY A 523 -8.45 -0.83 -28.62
N ILE A 524 -8.31 -1.84 -29.49
CA ILE A 524 -8.43 -1.71 -30.94
C ILE A 524 -9.86 -1.33 -31.36
N ARG A 525 -10.88 -1.99 -30.78
CA ARG A 525 -12.31 -1.75 -31.09
C ARG A 525 -12.77 -0.33 -30.77
N GLN A 526 -12.37 0.22 -29.63
CA GLN A 526 -12.84 1.51 -29.15
C GLN A 526 -12.16 2.72 -29.84
N LYS A 527 -11.16 2.50 -30.70
CA LYS A 527 -10.34 3.51 -31.40
C LYS A 527 -9.67 4.57 -30.49
N ILE A 528 -9.88 4.52 -29.18
CA ILE A 528 -9.38 5.46 -28.17
C ILE A 528 -9.07 4.69 -26.88
N TRP A 529 -7.80 4.64 -26.50
CA TRP A 529 -7.31 4.11 -25.21
C TRP A 529 -7.66 5.04 -24.02
N LYS A 530 -8.95 5.31 -23.79
CA LYS A 530 -9.40 6.02 -22.59
C LYS A 530 -9.42 5.02 -21.43
N ARG A 531 -8.38 5.05 -20.57
CA ARG A 531 -8.18 4.18 -19.39
C ARG A 531 -9.46 3.87 -18.59
N ARG A 532 -10.33 4.87 -18.42
CA ARG A 532 -11.64 4.74 -17.75
C ARG A 532 -12.55 3.66 -18.35
N HIS A 533 -12.52 3.45 -19.67
CA HIS A 533 -13.35 2.45 -20.34
C HIS A 533 -12.79 1.05 -20.13
N VAL A 534 -11.47 0.87 -20.22
CA VAL A 534 -10.86 -0.46 -20.01
C VAL A 534 -11.15 -0.99 -18.62
N TYR A 535 -11.10 -0.13 -17.59
CA TYR A 535 -11.44 -0.54 -16.21
C TYR A 535 -12.91 -0.96 -16.08
N LYS A 536 -13.82 -0.16 -16.64
CA LYS A 536 -15.26 -0.48 -16.63
C LYS A 536 -15.56 -1.86 -17.22
N TYR A 537 -14.90 -2.23 -18.31
CA TYR A 537 -15.24 -3.46 -19.04
C TYR A 537 -14.50 -4.68 -18.50
N HIS A 538 -13.29 -4.54 -17.99
CA HIS A 538 -12.48 -5.69 -17.59
C HIS A 538 -12.36 -5.88 -16.09
N LEU A 539 -12.82 -4.99 -15.22
CA LEU A 539 -12.59 -5.12 -13.77
C LEU A 539 -13.85 -5.58 -13.03
N VAL A 540 -13.69 -6.66 -12.25
CA VAL A 540 -14.71 -7.21 -11.34
C VAL A 540 -14.12 -7.24 -9.93
N ASN A 541 -14.61 -6.36 -9.07
CA ASN A 541 -14.22 -6.36 -7.66
C ASN A 541 -14.91 -7.49 -6.89
N GLU A 542 -14.28 -7.94 -5.78
CA GLU A 542 -14.98 -8.75 -4.78
C GLU A 542 -16.04 -7.92 -4.06
N ILE A 543 -17.08 -8.60 -3.56
CA ILE A 543 -18.13 -7.93 -2.80
C ILE A 543 -17.79 -8.04 -1.32
N SER A 544 -17.39 -6.91 -0.74
CA SER A 544 -16.99 -6.78 0.65
C SER A 544 -18.06 -6.09 1.51
N PHE A 545 -18.33 -6.66 2.68
CA PHE A 545 -19.25 -6.10 3.66
C PHE A 545 -18.68 -6.18 5.08
N TYR A 546 -18.75 -5.09 5.84
CA TYR A 546 -18.47 -5.19 7.28
C TYR A 546 -19.62 -5.90 7.98
N TYR A 547 -19.28 -6.82 8.88
CA TYR A 547 -20.26 -7.43 9.75
C TYR A 547 -20.90 -6.36 10.65
N ASN A 548 -22.22 -6.44 10.81
CA ASN A 548 -23.13 -5.43 11.40
C ASN A 548 -23.46 -4.20 10.52
N SER A 549 -22.99 -4.12 9.27
CA SER A 549 -23.43 -3.05 8.38
C SER A 549 -24.93 -3.14 8.14
N ARG A 550 -25.65 -2.03 8.29
CA ARG A 550 -27.08 -1.94 7.94
C ARG A 550 -27.31 -1.83 6.41
N VAL A 551 -26.35 -2.20 5.58
CA VAL A 551 -26.44 -2.17 4.10
C VAL A 551 -26.05 -3.52 3.50
N ILE A 552 -26.12 -4.58 4.31
CA ILE A 552 -26.21 -5.95 3.84
C ILE A 552 -27.68 -6.38 3.83
N PRO A 553 -28.03 -7.40 3.03
CA PRO A 553 -29.31 -8.07 3.21
C PRO A 553 -29.46 -8.52 4.66
N PRO A 554 -30.54 -8.14 5.38
CA PRO A 554 -30.69 -8.45 6.81
C PRO A 554 -30.67 -9.95 7.10
N GLU A 555 -30.97 -10.78 6.10
CA GLU A 555 -30.89 -12.23 6.17
C GLU A 555 -29.44 -12.75 6.27
N LEU A 556 -28.46 -11.98 5.79
CA LEU A 556 -27.05 -12.31 5.89
C LEU A 556 -26.54 -11.94 7.29
N VAL A 557 -26.90 -12.75 8.29
CA VAL A 557 -26.41 -12.61 9.67
C VAL A 557 -25.01 -13.22 9.75
N VAL A 558 -24.02 -12.43 10.14
CA VAL A 558 -22.63 -12.90 10.22
C VAL A 558 -21.97 -12.40 11.51
N GLN A 559 -20.90 -13.06 11.93
CA GLN A 559 -20.25 -12.87 13.23
C GLN A 559 -19.73 -11.42 13.42
N PRO A 560 -19.72 -10.88 14.65
CA PRO A 560 -19.80 -9.44 14.88
C PRO A 560 -18.55 -8.59 14.59
N THR A 561 -17.42 -9.17 14.18
CA THR A 561 -16.11 -8.47 14.31
C THR A 561 -15.25 -8.41 13.05
N THR A 562 -15.71 -8.87 11.89
CA THR A 562 -14.85 -9.09 10.71
C THR A 562 -15.43 -8.52 9.38
N LEU A 563 -14.67 -8.58 8.28
CA LEU A 563 -15.07 -8.11 6.94
C LEU A 563 -15.37 -9.35 6.07
N ALA A 564 -16.61 -9.48 5.58
CA ALA A 564 -17.01 -10.51 4.62
C ALA A 564 -16.43 -10.20 3.25
N TYR A 565 -15.88 -11.20 2.57
CA TYR A 565 -15.51 -11.14 1.15
C TYR A 565 -16.28 -12.22 0.41
N ILE A 566 -17.34 -11.82 -0.29
CA ILE A 566 -18.22 -12.70 -1.03
C ILE A 566 -17.81 -12.66 -2.50
N PRO A 567 -17.57 -13.80 -3.15
CA PRO A 567 -17.32 -13.85 -4.59
C PRO A 567 -18.50 -13.25 -5.35
N SER A 568 -18.22 -12.39 -6.33
CA SER A 568 -19.26 -11.57 -6.99
C SER A 568 -20.32 -12.43 -7.66
N ARG A 569 -19.92 -13.55 -8.26
CA ARG A 569 -20.83 -14.53 -8.86
C ARG A 569 -21.72 -15.22 -7.82
N VAL A 570 -21.15 -15.61 -6.68
CA VAL A 570 -21.93 -16.19 -5.56
C VAL A 570 -22.95 -15.18 -5.06
N TYR A 571 -22.54 -13.92 -4.88
CA TYR A 571 -23.44 -12.88 -4.39
C TYR A 571 -24.55 -12.51 -5.39
N ILE A 572 -24.28 -12.53 -6.70
CA ILE A 572 -25.31 -12.38 -7.76
C ILE A 572 -26.46 -13.35 -7.52
N TYR A 573 -26.15 -14.65 -7.39
CA TYR A 573 -27.17 -15.68 -7.20
C TYR A 573 -27.84 -15.58 -5.84
N PHE A 574 -27.08 -15.28 -4.79
CA PHE A 574 -27.63 -15.09 -3.44
C PHE A 574 -28.62 -13.92 -3.37
N LEU A 575 -28.26 -12.74 -3.88
CA LEU A 575 -29.16 -11.58 -3.87
C LEU A 575 -30.37 -11.78 -4.79
N ARG A 576 -30.21 -12.50 -5.92
CA ARG A 576 -31.33 -12.90 -6.79
C ARG A 576 -32.33 -13.75 -6.02
N PHE A 577 -31.86 -14.78 -5.32
CA PHE A 577 -32.70 -15.63 -4.46
C PHE A 577 -33.48 -14.79 -3.44
N LEU A 578 -32.80 -13.88 -2.73
CA LEU A 578 -33.47 -13.03 -1.74
C LEU A 578 -34.57 -12.15 -2.35
N CYS A 579 -34.34 -11.56 -3.52
CA CYS A 579 -35.35 -10.76 -4.21
C CYS A 579 -36.56 -11.60 -4.61
N LEU A 580 -36.33 -12.81 -5.16
CA LEU A 580 -37.39 -13.72 -5.58
C LEU A 580 -38.21 -14.24 -4.40
N TYR A 581 -37.53 -14.56 -3.28
CA TYR A 581 -38.18 -14.98 -2.05
C TYR A 581 -39.11 -13.89 -1.50
N ARG A 582 -38.65 -12.63 -1.52
CA ARG A 582 -39.47 -11.47 -1.11
C ARG A 582 -40.63 -11.16 -2.06
N LEU A 583 -40.57 -11.65 -3.30
CA LEU A 583 -41.64 -11.55 -4.29
C LEU A 583 -42.55 -12.78 -4.31
N HIS A 584 -42.30 -13.80 -3.47
CA HIS A 584 -43.06 -15.05 -3.41
C HIS A 584 -43.00 -15.91 -4.69
N GLU A 585 -41.86 -15.89 -5.39
CA GLU A 585 -41.62 -16.65 -6.63
C GLU A 585 -40.95 -18.01 -6.36
N ASP A 586 -41.67 -18.95 -5.74
CA ASP A 586 -41.09 -20.20 -5.19
C ASP A 586 -40.35 -21.07 -6.22
N PHE A 587 -40.89 -21.23 -7.43
CA PHE A 587 -40.24 -22.01 -8.49
C PHE A 587 -38.89 -21.41 -8.90
N GLN A 588 -38.84 -20.08 -9.05
CA GLN A 588 -37.62 -19.37 -9.41
C GLN A 588 -36.62 -19.33 -8.25
N CYS A 589 -37.10 -19.36 -6.99
CA CYS A 589 -36.24 -19.50 -5.82
C CYS A 589 -35.47 -20.82 -5.83
N MET A 590 -36.14 -21.94 -6.15
CA MET A 590 -35.47 -23.24 -6.26
C MET A 590 -34.37 -23.23 -7.32
N GLN A 591 -34.66 -22.67 -8.50
CA GLN A 591 -33.65 -22.51 -9.56
C GLN A 591 -32.46 -21.65 -9.10
N ALA A 592 -32.73 -20.53 -8.41
CA ALA A 592 -31.67 -19.66 -7.90
C ALA A 592 -30.79 -20.35 -6.83
N ILE A 593 -31.36 -21.26 -6.02
CA ILE A 593 -30.59 -22.07 -5.07
C ILE A 593 -29.67 -23.06 -5.80
N GLU A 594 -30.15 -23.72 -6.85
CA GLU A 594 -29.30 -24.63 -7.65
C GLU A 594 -28.17 -23.87 -8.37
N ASP A 595 -28.48 -22.72 -8.96
CA ASP A 595 -27.48 -21.82 -9.56
C ASP A 595 -26.41 -21.42 -8.51
N LEU A 596 -26.86 -21.08 -7.29
CA LEU A 596 -25.97 -20.74 -6.19
C LEU A 596 -25.10 -21.95 -5.78
N ARG A 597 -25.65 -23.16 -5.68
CA ARG A 597 -24.89 -24.39 -5.41
C ARG A 597 -23.80 -24.63 -6.47
N LEU A 598 -24.16 -24.51 -7.75
CA LEU A 598 -23.21 -24.64 -8.86
C LEU A 598 -22.10 -23.59 -8.75
N SER A 599 -22.43 -22.34 -8.44
CA SER A 599 -21.44 -21.28 -8.26
C SER A 599 -20.48 -21.58 -7.11
N VAL A 600 -20.99 -22.03 -5.95
CA VAL A 600 -20.15 -22.39 -4.78
C VAL A 600 -19.22 -23.56 -5.12
N SER A 601 -19.70 -24.54 -5.89
CA SER A 601 -18.85 -25.68 -6.32
C SER A 601 -17.71 -25.27 -7.25
N ARG A 602 -17.91 -24.24 -8.08
CA ARG A 602 -16.87 -23.67 -8.96
C ARG A 602 -15.86 -22.84 -8.17
N THR A 603 -16.35 -22.02 -7.23
CA THR A 603 -15.50 -21.27 -6.28
C THR A 603 -14.54 -22.20 -5.53
N HIS A 604 -14.98 -23.42 -5.18
CA HIS A 604 -14.10 -24.42 -4.54
C HIS A 604 -12.86 -24.79 -5.36
N ARG A 605 -12.91 -24.68 -6.69
CA ARG A 605 -11.78 -25.02 -7.57
C ARG A 605 -10.87 -23.83 -7.85
N GLU A 606 -11.33 -22.61 -7.64
CA GLU A 606 -10.74 -21.40 -8.24
C GLU A 606 -10.33 -20.34 -7.20
N GLU A 607 -10.82 -20.39 -5.96
CA GLU A 607 -10.65 -19.32 -4.99
C GLU A 607 -10.07 -19.75 -3.63
N HIS A 608 -9.66 -18.77 -2.82
CA HIS A 608 -9.02 -18.99 -1.51
C HIS A 608 -10.02 -19.50 -0.46
N GLU A 609 -9.53 -20.25 0.53
CA GLU A 609 -10.31 -20.84 1.64
C GLU A 609 -11.29 -19.86 2.31
N CYS A 610 -10.88 -18.59 2.41
CA CYS A 610 -11.65 -17.54 3.07
C CYS A 610 -12.90 -17.11 2.27
N ALA A 611 -12.77 -17.07 0.93
CA ALA A 611 -13.88 -16.78 0.03
C ALA A 611 -14.86 -17.96 -0.06
N LEU A 612 -14.35 -19.20 0.01
CA LEU A 612 -15.18 -20.40 0.15
C LEU A 612 -16.02 -20.35 1.43
N GLY A 613 -15.44 -19.91 2.55
CA GLY A 613 -16.17 -19.76 3.81
C GLY A 613 -17.41 -18.86 3.67
N GLU A 614 -17.27 -17.72 3.01
CA GLU A 614 -18.40 -16.82 2.74
C GLU A 614 -19.39 -17.35 1.71
N ALA A 615 -18.89 -18.03 0.68
CA ALA A 615 -19.72 -18.67 -0.34
C ALA A 615 -20.63 -19.74 0.27
N TYR A 616 -20.09 -20.60 1.15
CA TYR A 616 -20.88 -21.57 1.90
C TYR A 616 -21.87 -20.92 2.86
N HIS A 617 -21.50 -19.79 3.49
CA HIS A 617 -22.40 -19.05 4.37
C HIS A 617 -23.63 -18.51 3.61
N CYS A 618 -23.44 -17.97 2.41
CA CYS A 618 -24.52 -17.49 1.55
C CYS A 618 -25.48 -18.62 1.18
N LEU A 619 -24.94 -19.77 0.74
CA LEU A 619 -25.74 -20.95 0.42
C LEU A 619 -26.51 -21.49 1.63
N ALA A 620 -25.84 -21.65 2.78
CA ALA A 620 -26.47 -22.11 4.01
C ALA A 620 -27.62 -21.20 4.44
N THR A 621 -27.44 -19.88 4.30
CA THR A 621 -28.47 -18.88 4.60
C THR A 621 -29.67 -19.02 3.68
N ALA A 622 -29.46 -19.16 2.36
CA ALA A 622 -30.54 -19.36 1.39
C ALA A 622 -31.34 -20.64 1.67
N LEU A 623 -30.64 -21.76 1.93
CA LEU A 623 -31.24 -23.05 2.29
C LEU A 623 -32.06 -22.95 3.58
N MET A 624 -31.55 -22.23 4.59
CA MET A 624 -32.25 -22.03 5.86
C MET A 624 -33.56 -21.25 5.65
N ILE A 625 -33.54 -20.16 4.88
CA ILE A 625 -34.72 -19.35 4.54
C ILE A 625 -35.76 -20.18 3.79
N PHE A 626 -35.29 -21.05 2.88
CA PHE A 626 -36.13 -21.96 2.11
C PHE A 626 -36.45 -23.28 2.84
N ARG A 627 -36.28 -23.31 4.18
CA ARG A 627 -36.65 -24.42 5.09
C ARG A 627 -35.92 -25.77 4.83
N GLN A 628 -34.80 -25.78 4.12
CA GLN A 628 -33.93 -26.95 3.94
C GLN A 628 -32.91 -27.06 5.08
N THR A 629 -33.39 -27.27 6.30
CA THR A 629 -32.63 -27.09 7.55
C THR A 629 -31.45 -28.05 7.74
N ASN A 630 -31.60 -29.32 7.38
CA ASN A 630 -30.54 -30.33 7.53
C ASN A 630 -29.33 -30.00 6.65
N GLU A 631 -29.59 -29.62 5.40
CA GLU A 631 -28.55 -29.26 4.45
C GLU A 631 -27.92 -27.91 4.81
N ALA A 632 -28.72 -26.93 5.25
CA ALA A 632 -28.21 -25.65 5.74
C ALA A 632 -27.19 -25.83 6.88
N ARG A 633 -27.46 -26.73 7.84
CA ARG A 633 -26.54 -27.02 8.96
C ARG A 633 -25.19 -27.57 8.47
N LEU A 634 -25.19 -28.44 7.47
CA LEU A 634 -23.97 -28.97 6.87
C LEU A 634 -23.10 -27.85 6.27
N TYR A 635 -23.71 -26.94 5.53
CA TYR A 635 -22.98 -25.83 4.91
C TYR A 635 -22.56 -24.75 5.90
N PHE A 636 -23.31 -24.50 6.98
CA PHE A 636 -22.83 -23.67 8.09
C PHE A 636 -21.61 -24.27 8.77
N ALA A 637 -21.56 -25.60 8.96
CA ALA A 637 -20.38 -26.27 9.51
C ALA A 637 -19.16 -26.15 8.57
N LYS A 638 -19.35 -26.32 7.26
CA LYS A 638 -18.31 -26.08 6.24
C LYS A 638 -17.82 -24.63 6.28
N SER A 639 -18.73 -23.66 6.25
CA SER A 639 -18.44 -22.22 6.37
C SER A 639 -17.57 -21.95 7.60
N LYS A 640 -17.97 -22.45 8.78
CA LYS A 640 -17.21 -22.31 10.02
C LYS A 640 -15.81 -22.92 9.91
N SER A 641 -15.67 -24.14 9.41
CA SER A 641 -14.37 -24.81 9.26
C SER A 641 -13.39 -24.01 8.37
N TYR A 642 -13.85 -23.52 7.21
CA TYR A 642 -13.03 -22.69 6.32
C TYR A 642 -12.68 -21.33 6.94
N LYS A 643 -13.63 -20.69 7.64
CA LYS A 643 -13.38 -19.44 8.38
C LYS A 643 -12.39 -19.65 9.53
N GLU A 644 -12.42 -20.80 10.19
CA GLU A 644 -11.49 -21.16 11.27
C GLU A 644 -10.07 -21.39 10.80
N LYS A 645 -9.88 -22.07 9.66
CA LYS A 645 -8.59 -22.14 8.96
C LYS A 645 -8.08 -20.74 8.58
N CYS A 646 -9.01 -19.84 8.27
CA CYS A 646 -8.72 -18.45 7.99
C CYS A 646 -8.63 -17.53 9.22
N LYS A 647 -8.64 -18.02 10.47
CA LYS A 647 -8.54 -17.14 11.65
C LYS A 647 -7.25 -16.31 11.69
N GLY A 648 -6.14 -16.79 11.12
CA GLY A 648 -4.94 -15.97 10.91
C GLY A 648 -5.09 -14.87 9.84
N PHE A 649 -6.17 -14.88 9.06
CA PHE A 649 -6.49 -13.94 7.98
C PHE A 649 -7.71 -13.05 8.27
N TYR A 650 -8.48 -13.33 9.33
CA TYR A 650 -9.76 -12.66 9.61
C TYR A 650 -9.84 -11.96 10.95
N PHE A 651 -9.02 -12.30 11.95
CA PHE A 651 -8.80 -11.37 13.03
C PHE A 651 -8.10 -10.20 12.41
#